data_AF-A0A2C9V9F0-F1
#
_entry.id   AF-A0A2C9V9F0-F1
#
_cell.length_a   1.000
_cell.length_b   1.000
_cell.length_c   1.000
_cell.angle_alpha   90.00
_cell.angle_beta   90.00
_cell.angle_gamma   90.00
#
_symmetry.space_group_name_H-M   'P 1'
#
loop_
_entity.id
_entity.type
_entity.pdbx_description
1 polymer ?
#
loop_
_entity_poly.entity_id
_entity_poly.type
_entity_poly.pdbx_seq_one_letter_code
_entity_poly.pdbx_strand_id
1 'polypeptide(L)'
;MDEYFYELALSILLKLSDRAFQELLLAWRLETDLAKIKQSLEDIKAAILDAETQRSQSARIALWLLRLKDVLYDIQDVVDEIECEELRSGTVKLYGSFTRKVRRFFSSANPLAFRNRMGHKIKDINTRLERIHKQKSEYSLKENNDNELEIPSVREMNHSYKDATHVVGRNMEKDLVIEALLKEFTDAYVSVIPIVGMGGMGKTTLARFVYNDQRVACFRKKLWVSVSGNFKFEEVMIKILNSASPSERYKEMQPDQLRIALDQALSGGDYLLILDDVWEAKRLEWQKLAELLTRNGMRGRIIVTTRYKNVASIMGNLPTVELNHLAHEDCLSLFFNCAFKGERERQDRSLRDIGEEIVKKCFGVPLAVETLGCMLYSNTNAADWKSIRDSEIWKSDNQTTASLRLSYEDLPYSLKKCFASCSFFPKGYEYDSIELVYFWMAHGFLESQNENEDLENVGFQYFDRLCSKHLLHSCSRYDVSVKCKMHSLFHDLALLVSQNEFLSVTQTHLSNIPNTVRHLCFPRPDSLGEDLPKPFQELNGVRTLSFSNERRVGFGNLKFIRTCLSKFQHLRFLDLSDSEISELPERIGRLKQLRYLSLKSNDYIKRLPNSICKLRSLEALLIGRCKKLQKLPKDLKQMVSLRYLWITTKQTSLPTDAVGSLKCLRVLFITDCENLESWPEDITGLKNLKTLVIRNCQQLDSLPESMKFLPALESVVITDCTRLKLEEGKGVCVTQFRLENLQLVRLPSLVDFPQWLIRNSTSSLQVIKLMHCNNLKEDDFPDWLHDNIPLELQIKGCPLLNLNNHHRQ
;
A
#
# COMPACT_ATOMS: atom_id res chain seq x y z
N MET A 1 -20.35 -11.88 -8.32
CA MET A 1 -20.47 -11.40 -9.73
C MET A 1 -20.53 -9.89 -9.62
N ASP A 2 -19.71 -9.19 -10.41
CA ASP A 2 -19.26 -7.82 -10.12
C ASP A 2 -20.35 -6.78 -10.37
N GLU A 3 -20.73 -6.00 -9.35
CA GLU A 3 -21.57 -4.78 -9.44
C GLU A 3 -20.72 -3.55 -9.88
N TYR A 4 -19.64 -3.82 -10.62
CA TYR A 4 -18.56 -2.86 -10.87
C TYR A 4 -19.04 -1.62 -11.63
N PHE A 5 -19.89 -1.82 -12.63
CA PHE A 5 -20.34 -0.75 -13.51
C PHE A 5 -21.40 0.12 -12.85
N TYR A 6 -22.23 -0.47 -11.99
CA TYR A 6 -23.32 0.24 -11.31
C TYR A 6 -22.78 1.39 -10.45
N GLU A 7 -21.73 1.10 -9.69
CA GLU A 7 -21.14 2.05 -8.77
C GLU A 7 -20.17 3.04 -9.44
N LEU A 8 -19.52 2.64 -10.53
CA LEU A 8 -18.82 3.61 -11.37
C LEU A 8 -19.82 4.64 -11.92
N ALA A 9 -21.02 4.19 -12.34
CA ALA A 9 -22.08 5.10 -12.77
C ALA A 9 -22.61 5.96 -11.60
N LEU A 10 -22.82 5.40 -10.41
CA LEU A 10 -23.19 6.16 -9.20
C LEU A 10 -22.17 7.22 -8.84
N SER A 11 -20.89 6.86 -8.77
CA SER A 11 -19.80 7.80 -8.47
C SER A 11 -19.76 8.96 -9.46
N ILE A 12 -19.97 8.68 -10.75
CA ILE A 12 -20.08 9.72 -11.78
C ILE A 12 -21.34 10.57 -11.56
N LEU A 13 -22.49 9.98 -11.27
CA LEU A 13 -23.75 10.70 -11.03
C LEU A 13 -23.66 11.62 -9.80
N LEU A 14 -23.04 11.16 -8.72
CA LEU A 14 -22.76 11.97 -7.52
C LEU A 14 -21.89 13.17 -7.88
N LYS A 15 -20.79 12.94 -8.60
CA LYS A 15 -19.91 14.03 -9.08
C LYS A 15 -20.62 15.00 -10.01
N LEU A 16 -21.44 14.50 -10.94
CA LEU A 16 -22.23 15.35 -11.83
C LEU A 16 -23.32 16.12 -11.06
N SER A 17 -23.73 15.65 -9.89
CA SER A 17 -24.74 16.31 -9.04
C SER A 17 -24.14 17.26 -8.01
N ASP A 18 -22.81 17.28 -7.88
CA ASP A 18 -22.10 18.18 -6.98
C ASP A 18 -22.39 19.66 -7.30
N ARG A 19 -22.66 20.43 -6.25
CA ARG A 19 -23.12 21.82 -6.39
C ARG A 19 -22.02 22.74 -6.94
N ALA A 20 -20.78 22.56 -6.50
CA ALA A 20 -19.65 23.34 -7.01
C ALA A 20 -19.40 22.99 -8.48
N PHE A 21 -19.52 21.71 -8.83
CA PHE A 21 -19.45 21.24 -10.20
C PHE A 21 -20.53 21.88 -11.08
N GLN A 22 -21.79 21.91 -10.64
CA GLN A 22 -22.90 22.55 -11.36
C GLN A 22 -22.68 24.05 -11.63
N GLU A 23 -22.14 24.79 -10.66
CA GLU A 23 -21.79 26.20 -10.85
C GLU A 23 -20.68 26.40 -11.91
N LEU A 24 -19.73 25.47 -12.01
CA LEU A 24 -18.71 25.48 -13.07
C LEU A 24 -19.31 25.20 -14.46
N LEU A 25 -20.27 24.28 -14.53
CA LEU A 25 -20.93 23.93 -15.79
C LEU A 25 -21.70 25.12 -16.37
N LEU A 26 -22.39 25.87 -15.50
CA LEU A 26 -23.07 27.12 -15.85
C LEU A 26 -22.07 28.19 -16.33
N ALA A 27 -20.95 28.35 -15.61
CA ALA A 27 -19.91 29.31 -16.00
C ALA A 27 -19.33 29.01 -17.39
N TRP A 28 -19.33 27.74 -17.80
CA TRP A 28 -18.83 27.30 -19.11
C TRP A 28 -19.93 27.04 -20.14
N ARG A 29 -21.21 27.28 -19.81
CA ARG A 29 -22.36 27.05 -20.69
C ARG A 29 -22.32 25.66 -21.34
N LEU A 30 -22.07 24.65 -20.51
CA LEU A 30 -22.10 23.23 -20.86
C LEU A 30 -23.24 22.51 -20.13
N GLU A 31 -24.11 23.24 -19.41
CA GLU A 31 -25.13 22.65 -18.53
C GLU A 31 -26.09 21.72 -19.28
N THR A 32 -26.51 22.09 -20.49
CA THR A 32 -27.50 21.34 -21.26
C THR A 32 -26.97 20.00 -21.76
N ASP A 33 -25.72 19.95 -22.22
CA ASP A 33 -25.13 18.74 -22.76
C ASP A 33 -24.71 17.76 -21.64
N LEU A 34 -24.31 18.26 -20.46
CA LEU A 34 -23.99 17.41 -19.30
C LEU A 34 -25.23 16.94 -18.55
N ALA A 35 -26.32 17.72 -18.54
CA ALA A 35 -27.61 17.27 -18.02
C ALA A 35 -28.14 16.04 -18.78
N LYS A 36 -27.90 15.98 -20.10
CA LYS A 36 -28.24 14.79 -20.91
C LYS A 36 -27.44 13.55 -20.53
N ILE A 37 -26.14 13.70 -20.22
CA ILE A 37 -25.30 12.61 -19.72
C ILE A 37 -25.87 12.09 -18.41
N LYS A 38 -26.17 13.01 -17.47
CA LYS A 38 -26.74 12.66 -16.16
C LYS A 38 -28.04 11.87 -16.31
N GLN A 39 -28.99 12.39 -17.09
CA GLN A 39 -30.27 11.73 -17.31
C GLN A 39 -30.10 10.34 -17.96
N SER A 40 -29.28 10.24 -19.00
CA SER A 40 -29.03 8.95 -19.67
C SER A 40 -28.37 7.94 -18.73
N LEU A 41 -27.49 8.39 -17.83
CA LEU A 41 -26.85 7.53 -16.84
C LEU A 41 -27.82 7.07 -15.75
N GLU A 42 -28.71 7.95 -15.27
CA GLU A 42 -29.78 7.59 -14.32
C GLU A 42 -30.66 6.48 -14.92
N ASP A 43 -31.04 6.60 -16.19
CA ASP A 43 -31.85 5.60 -16.88
C ASP A 43 -31.09 4.28 -17.08
N ILE A 44 -29.80 4.33 -17.48
CA ILE A 44 -28.99 3.13 -17.70
C ILE A 44 -28.71 2.41 -16.39
N LYS A 45 -28.44 3.15 -15.30
CA LYS A 45 -28.06 2.64 -13.97
C LYS A 45 -29.00 1.55 -13.49
N ALA A 46 -30.32 1.74 -13.64
CA ALA A 46 -31.35 0.79 -13.19
C ALA A 46 -31.26 -0.61 -13.87
N ALA A 47 -30.57 -0.73 -15.00
CA ALA A 47 -30.41 -1.99 -15.74
C ALA A 47 -29.01 -2.60 -15.65
N ILE A 48 -28.05 -1.91 -15.02
CA ILE A 48 -26.65 -2.40 -14.96
C ILE A 48 -26.55 -3.68 -14.11
N LEU A 49 -27.23 -3.73 -12.97
CA LEU A 49 -27.19 -4.88 -12.06
C LEU A 49 -27.72 -6.16 -12.74
N ASP A 50 -28.86 -6.05 -13.43
CA ASP A 50 -29.43 -7.17 -14.19
C ASP A 50 -28.47 -7.61 -15.32
N ALA A 51 -27.89 -6.66 -16.05
CA ALA A 51 -26.90 -6.95 -17.09
C ALA A 51 -25.65 -7.66 -16.53
N GLU A 52 -25.15 -7.26 -15.35
CA GLU A 52 -23.99 -7.88 -14.70
C GLU A 52 -24.27 -9.32 -14.27
N THR A 53 -25.47 -9.63 -13.77
CA THR A 53 -25.86 -11.00 -13.43
C THR A 53 -25.97 -11.92 -14.65
N GLN A 54 -26.43 -11.38 -15.79
CA GLN A 54 -26.62 -12.14 -17.03
C GLN A 54 -25.35 -12.21 -17.91
N ARG A 55 -24.26 -11.54 -17.50
CA ARG A 55 -23.03 -11.39 -18.29
C ARG A 55 -22.41 -12.72 -18.73
N SER A 56 -22.41 -13.73 -17.85
CA SER A 56 -21.83 -15.05 -18.14
C SER A 56 -22.69 -15.88 -19.09
N GLN A 57 -23.97 -15.53 -19.24
CA GLN A 57 -24.96 -16.28 -20.01
C GLN A 57 -25.17 -15.69 -21.42
N SER A 58 -24.74 -14.44 -21.67
CA SER A 58 -24.94 -13.75 -22.94
C SER A 58 -23.73 -12.93 -23.38
N ALA A 59 -23.11 -13.34 -24.49
CA ALA A 59 -22.01 -12.61 -25.12
C ALA A 59 -22.40 -11.18 -25.57
N ARG A 60 -23.68 -10.96 -25.91
CA ARG A 60 -24.19 -9.63 -26.30
C ARG A 60 -24.25 -8.67 -25.11
N ILE A 61 -24.71 -9.15 -23.96
CA ILE A 61 -24.76 -8.37 -22.71
C ILE A 61 -23.33 -8.08 -22.23
N ALA A 62 -22.43 -9.05 -22.31
CA ALA A 62 -21.02 -8.84 -22.00
C ALA A 62 -20.38 -7.73 -22.87
N LEU A 63 -20.69 -7.70 -24.17
CA LEU A 63 -20.22 -6.64 -25.08
C LEU A 63 -20.88 -5.28 -24.79
N TRP A 64 -22.16 -5.27 -24.40
CA TRP A 64 -22.87 -4.05 -24.00
C TRP A 64 -22.25 -3.42 -22.75
N LEU A 65 -21.96 -4.22 -21.72
CA LEU A 65 -21.26 -3.77 -20.51
C LEU A 65 -19.85 -3.24 -20.82
N LEU A 66 -19.11 -3.89 -21.72
CA LEU A 66 -17.80 -3.41 -22.16
C LEU A 66 -17.89 -2.02 -22.80
N ARG A 67 -18.90 -1.79 -23.66
CA ARG A 67 -19.11 -0.48 -24.29
C ARG A 67 -19.53 0.59 -23.30
N LEU A 68 -20.39 0.24 -22.34
CA LEU A 68 -20.80 1.13 -21.26
C LEU A 68 -19.59 1.53 -20.41
N LYS A 69 -18.74 0.58 -20.05
CA LYS A 69 -17.48 0.82 -19.34
C LYS A 69 -16.60 1.87 -20.01
N ASP A 70 -16.36 1.72 -21.32
CA ASP A 70 -15.52 2.66 -22.06
C ASP A 70 -16.12 4.07 -22.05
N VAL A 71 -17.44 4.18 -22.18
CA VAL A 71 -18.14 5.47 -22.09
C VAL A 71 -18.08 6.07 -20.69
N LEU A 72 -18.25 5.27 -19.64
CA LEU A 72 -18.11 5.72 -18.25
C LEU A 72 -16.71 6.27 -17.96
N TYR A 73 -15.66 5.63 -18.49
CA TYR A 73 -14.32 6.17 -18.37
C TYR A 73 -14.12 7.47 -19.13
N ASP A 74 -14.63 7.59 -20.36
CA ASP A 74 -14.56 8.83 -21.13
C ASP A 74 -15.27 9.98 -20.39
N ILE A 75 -16.41 9.71 -19.73
CA ILE A 75 -17.10 10.68 -18.87
C ILE A 75 -16.22 11.08 -17.70
N GLN A 76 -15.63 10.11 -17.01
CA GLN A 76 -14.73 10.38 -15.88
C GLN A 76 -13.52 11.22 -16.30
N ASP A 77 -12.95 10.94 -17.47
CA ASP A 77 -11.81 11.69 -17.99
C ASP A 77 -12.21 13.14 -18.34
N VAL A 78 -13.43 13.38 -18.84
CA VAL A 78 -13.98 14.73 -19.05
C VAL A 78 -14.20 15.45 -17.73
N VAL A 79 -14.81 14.80 -16.74
CA VAL A 79 -15.02 15.37 -15.40
C VAL A 79 -13.67 15.75 -14.77
N ASP A 80 -12.69 14.86 -14.82
CA ASP A 80 -11.34 15.14 -14.31
C ASP A 80 -10.66 16.30 -15.07
N GLU A 81 -10.85 16.43 -16.39
CA GLU A 81 -10.33 17.57 -17.17
C GLU A 81 -10.94 18.91 -16.76
N ILE A 82 -12.24 18.92 -16.43
CA ILE A 82 -12.97 20.08 -15.93
C ILE A 82 -12.43 20.49 -14.55
N GLU A 83 -12.32 19.54 -13.61
CA GLU A 83 -11.75 19.77 -12.27
C GLU A 83 -10.31 20.31 -12.35
N CYS A 84 -9.46 19.73 -13.23
CA CYS A 84 -8.09 20.19 -13.43
C CYS A 84 -8.02 21.66 -13.89
N GLU A 85 -8.97 22.07 -14.72
CA GLU A 85 -9.04 23.41 -15.27
C GLU A 85 -9.59 24.42 -14.25
N GLU A 86 -10.48 24.00 -13.35
CA GLU A 86 -10.88 24.76 -12.18
C GLU A 86 -9.69 25.02 -11.24
N LEU A 87 -8.98 23.97 -10.82
CA LEU A 87 -7.80 24.08 -9.97
C LEU A 87 -6.77 25.04 -10.60
N ARG A 88 -6.62 24.98 -11.93
CA ARG A 88 -5.81 25.94 -12.69
C ARG A 88 -6.33 27.36 -12.55
N SER A 89 -7.62 27.60 -12.77
CA SER A 89 -8.24 28.92 -12.66
C SER A 89 -8.07 29.51 -11.26
N GLY A 90 -8.35 28.73 -10.21
CA GLY A 90 -8.18 29.12 -8.81
C GLY A 90 -6.73 29.50 -8.47
N THR A 91 -5.77 28.64 -8.85
CA THR A 91 -4.33 28.92 -8.64
C THR A 91 -3.88 30.20 -9.35
N VAL A 92 -4.42 30.48 -10.54
CA VAL A 92 -4.11 31.71 -11.29
C VAL A 92 -4.66 32.96 -10.60
N LYS A 93 -5.83 32.86 -9.97
CA LYS A 93 -6.38 33.96 -9.16
C LYS A 93 -5.50 34.23 -7.94
N LEU A 94 -5.04 33.17 -7.26
CA LEU A 94 -4.22 33.26 -6.04
C LEU A 94 -2.76 33.70 -6.28
N TYR A 95 -2.10 33.17 -7.31
CA TYR A 95 -0.63 33.31 -7.48
C TYR A 95 -0.22 33.91 -8.85
N GLY A 96 -1.16 34.34 -9.69
CA GLY A 96 -0.87 34.81 -11.05
C GLY A 96 -0.55 36.31 -11.15
N SER A 97 0.59 36.66 -11.77
CA SER A 97 0.91 38.06 -12.13
C SER A 97 0.05 38.59 -13.29
N PHE A 98 -0.18 39.91 -13.33
CA PHE A 98 -1.00 40.59 -14.35
C PHE A 98 -0.55 40.30 -15.80
N THR A 99 0.76 40.35 -16.07
CA THR A 99 1.36 40.03 -17.38
C THR A 99 1.18 38.58 -17.81
N ARG A 100 1.09 37.63 -16.86
CA ARG A 100 0.85 36.21 -17.13
C ARG A 100 -0.64 35.91 -17.37
N LYS A 101 -1.56 36.79 -16.94
CA LYS A 101 -3.00 36.70 -17.27
C LYS A 101 -3.26 37.10 -18.74
N VAL A 102 -2.56 38.11 -19.25
CA VAL A 102 -2.73 38.64 -20.64
C VAL A 102 -2.14 37.71 -21.71
N ARG A 103 -0.93 37.16 -21.53
CA ARG A 103 -0.32 36.20 -22.50
C ARG A 103 -1.13 34.90 -22.70
N ARG A 104 -2.10 34.60 -21.84
CA ARG A 104 -2.87 33.34 -21.86
C ARG A 104 -4.00 33.31 -22.87
N PHE A 105 -4.53 34.47 -23.26
CA PHE A 105 -5.54 34.57 -24.33
C PHE A 105 -5.04 34.05 -25.68
N PHE A 106 -3.72 34.07 -25.90
CA PHE A 106 -3.04 33.65 -27.14
C PHE A 106 -2.36 32.28 -27.04
N SER A 107 -2.70 31.43 -26.05
CA SER A 107 -2.07 30.12 -25.82
C SER A 107 -3.08 28.96 -25.87
N SER A 108 -2.61 27.71 -25.93
CA SER A 108 -3.45 26.49 -25.82
C SER A 108 -4.21 26.34 -24.48
N ALA A 109 -4.02 27.29 -23.55
CA ALA A 109 -4.76 27.47 -22.31
C ALA A 109 -5.86 28.55 -22.40
N ASN A 110 -6.31 28.86 -23.63
CA ASN A 110 -7.44 29.74 -23.89
C ASN A 110 -8.76 29.08 -23.40
N PRO A 111 -9.50 29.72 -22.48
CA PRO A 111 -10.78 29.20 -21.96
C PRO A 111 -11.81 28.88 -23.05
N LEU A 112 -11.86 29.65 -24.14
CA LEU A 112 -12.80 29.41 -25.25
C LEU A 112 -12.40 28.17 -26.08
N ALA A 113 -11.11 27.98 -26.31
CA ALA A 113 -10.60 26.80 -27.01
C ALA A 113 -10.76 25.52 -26.16
N PHE A 114 -10.63 25.65 -24.83
CA PHE A 114 -10.94 24.57 -23.90
C PHE A 114 -12.43 24.22 -23.94
N ARG A 115 -13.31 25.23 -23.81
CA ARG A 115 -14.77 25.05 -23.88
C ARG A 115 -15.22 24.36 -25.16
N ASN A 116 -14.74 24.81 -26.32
CA ASN A 116 -15.11 24.21 -27.60
C ASN A 116 -14.68 22.73 -27.69
N ARG A 117 -13.45 22.42 -27.24
CA ARG A 117 -12.94 21.05 -27.19
C ARG A 117 -13.77 20.15 -26.28
N MET A 118 -14.13 20.63 -25.08
CA MET A 118 -14.97 19.87 -24.14
C MET A 118 -16.38 19.67 -24.69
N GLY A 119 -16.99 20.69 -25.29
CA GLY A 119 -18.30 20.57 -25.94
C GLY A 119 -18.34 19.45 -26.99
N HIS A 120 -17.31 19.36 -27.84
CA HIS A 120 -17.20 18.26 -28.81
C HIS A 120 -17.07 16.89 -28.15
N LYS A 121 -16.26 16.75 -27.10
CA LYS A 121 -16.12 15.47 -26.36
C LYS A 121 -17.44 15.05 -25.71
N ILE A 122 -18.11 15.97 -25.02
CA ILE A 122 -19.39 15.72 -24.35
C ILE A 122 -20.46 15.31 -25.37
N LYS A 123 -20.49 15.95 -26.56
CA LYS A 123 -21.42 15.60 -27.63
C LYS A 123 -21.18 14.19 -28.19
N ASP A 124 -19.92 13.78 -28.36
CA ASP A 124 -19.58 12.41 -28.77
C ASP A 124 -20.05 11.38 -27.71
N ILE A 125 -19.77 11.66 -26.44
CA ILE A 125 -20.20 10.84 -25.30
C ILE A 125 -21.72 10.68 -25.29
N ASN A 126 -22.48 11.78 -25.40
CA ASN A 126 -23.94 11.74 -25.46
C ASN A 126 -24.44 10.85 -26.60
N THR A 127 -23.86 11.00 -27.80
CA THR A 127 -24.22 10.18 -28.96
C THR A 127 -23.97 8.68 -28.72
N ARG A 128 -22.90 8.33 -27.99
CA ARG A 128 -22.58 6.95 -27.62
C ARG A 128 -23.49 6.42 -26.51
N LEU A 129 -23.79 7.23 -25.49
CA LEU A 129 -24.74 6.88 -24.42
C LEU A 129 -26.14 6.64 -24.97
N GLU A 130 -26.65 7.50 -25.86
CA GLU A 130 -27.96 7.33 -26.49
C GLU A 130 -28.06 5.99 -27.24
N ARG A 131 -26.99 5.57 -27.92
CA ARG A 131 -26.92 4.26 -28.58
C ARG A 131 -26.97 3.11 -27.59
N ILE A 132 -26.25 3.21 -26.46
CA ILE A 132 -26.23 2.19 -25.39
C ILE A 132 -27.60 2.11 -24.72
N HIS A 133 -28.21 3.26 -24.44
CA HIS A 133 -29.55 3.38 -23.88
C HIS A 133 -30.59 2.73 -24.79
N LYS A 134 -30.53 2.96 -26.11
CA LYS A 134 -31.44 2.29 -27.06
C LYS A 134 -31.28 0.76 -27.06
N GLN A 135 -30.05 0.26 -26.96
CA GLN A 135 -29.76 -1.18 -26.91
C GLN A 135 -30.29 -1.85 -25.64
N LYS A 136 -30.40 -1.12 -24.52
CA LYS A 136 -30.98 -1.61 -23.26
C LYS A 136 -32.40 -2.16 -23.50
N SER A 137 -33.24 -1.41 -24.22
CA SER A 137 -34.62 -1.81 -24.53
C SER A 137 -34.69 -3.06 -25.43
N GLU A 138 -33.69 -3.26 -26.32
CA GLU A 138 -33.62 -4.41 -27.23
C GLU A 138 -33.23 -5.72 -26.51
N TYR A 139 -32.61 -5.64 -25.33
CA TYR A 139 -32.14 -6.80 -24.57
C TYR A 139 -33.06 -7.23 -23.43
N SER A 140 -34.22 -6.56 -23.27
CA SER A 140 -35.22 -6.87 -22.24
C SER A 140 -34.63 -6.92 -20.81
N LEU A 141 -33.62 -6.09 -20.54
CA LEU A 141 -33.05 -5.95 -19.21
C LEU A 141 -34.10 -5.40 -18.25
N LYS A 142 -34.26 -6.04 -17.09
CA LYS A 142 -35.22 -5.62 -16.08
C LYS A 142 -34.69 -4.39 -15.37
N GLU A 143 -35.56 -3.40 -15.22
CA GLU A 143 -35.29 -2.24 -14.36
C GLU A 143 -35.66 -2.66 -12.94
N ASN A 144 -34.64 -2.78 -12.09
CA ASN A 144 -34.90 -2.91 -10.67
C ASN A 144 -35.23 -1.52 -10.15
N ASN A 145 -36.44 -1.34 -9.62
CA ASN A 145 -36.75 -0.12 -8.85
C ASN A 145 -35.74 -0.04 -7.69
N ASP A 146 -35.19 1.16 -7.48
CA ASP A 146 -34.33 1.50 -6.34
C ASP A 146 -35.08 1.18 -5.03
N ASN A 147 -35.05 -0.09 -4.60
CA ASN A 147 -34.92 -0.34 -3.18
C ASN A 147 -33.54 0.22 -2.89
N GLU A 148 -33.49 1.37 -2.20
CA GLU A 148 -32.27 1.87 -1.59
C GLU A 148 -31.51 0.65 -1.08
N LEU A 149 -30.44 0.28 -1.77
CA LEU A 149 -29.46 -0.63 -1.21
C LEU A 149 -28.95 0.17 -0.03
N GLU A 150 -29.56 -0.05 1.14
CA GLU A 150 -29.04 0.40 2.41
C GLU A 150 -27.57 -0.01 2.35
N ILE A 151 -26.68 0.98 2.18
CA ILE A 151 -25.26 0.79 2.31
C ILE A 151 -25.14 0.16 3.68
N PRO A 152 -24.80 -1.15 3.80
CA PRO A 152 -24.93 -1.84 5.06
C PRO A 152 -24.12 -1.03 6.05
N SER A 153 -24.78 -0.55 7.10
CA SER A 153 -24.15 0.30 8.11
C SER A 153 -22.79 -0.31 8.42
N VAL A 154 -21.74 0.49 8.22
CA VAL A 154 -20.36 0.07 8.42
C VAL A 154 -20.27 -0.30 9.90
N ARG A 155 -20.42 -1.60 10.21
CA ARG A 155 -20.20 -2.09 11.57
C ARG A 155 -18.75 -1.78 11.89
N GLU A 156 -18.54 -0.79 12.76
CA GLU A 156 -17.23 -0.42 13.28
C GLU A 156 -16.57 -1.65 13.90
N MET A 157 -15.63 -2.26 13.17
CA MET A 157 -14.72 -3.24 13.74
C MET A 157 -13.52 -2.48 14.30
N ASN A 158 -13.74 -1.74 15.39
CA ASN A 158 -12.66 -1.12 16.16
C ASN A 158 -11.95 -2.21 16.97
N HIS A 159 -10.98 -2.89 16.35
CA HIS A 159 -10.09 -3.79 17.08
C HIS A 159 -8.63 -3.55 16.71
N SER A 160 -7.83 -3.32 17.76
CA SER A 160 -6.39 -3.36 17.69
C SER A 160 -5.94 -4.75 17.23
N TYR A 161 -5.10 -4.75 16.21
CA TYR A 161 -4.42 -5.93 15.68
C TYR A 161 -3.71 -6.66 16.84
N LYS A 162 -4.29 -7.78 17.30
CA LYS A 162 -3.62 -8.70 18.19
C LYS A 162 -2.79 -9.64 17.33
N ASP A 163 -1.47 -9.60 17.51
CA ASP A 163 -0.56 -10.55 16.89
C ASP A 163 -1.07 -11.98 17.14
N ALA A 164 -1.37 -12.70 16.05
CA ALA A 164 -1.79 -14.10 16.09
C ALA A 164 -0.60 -14.98 16.50
N THR A 165 -0.28 -14.99 17.79
CA THR A 165 0.80 -15.80 18.38
C THR A 165 0.37 -17.23 18.68
N HIS A 166 -0.92 -17.58 18.53
CA HIS A 166 -1.43 -18.91 18.83
C HIS A 166 -1.58 -19.77 17.58
N VAL A 167 -0.60 -20.65 17.31
CA VAL A 167 -0.67 -21.64 16.22
C VAL A 167 -1.40 -22.90 16.71
N VAL A 168 -2.45 -23.31 16.01
CA VAL A 168 -3.28 -24.49 16.36
C VAL A 168 -2.81 -25.74 15.61
N GLY A 169 -2.74 -26.89 16.29
CA GLY A 169 -2.63 -28.22 15.67
C GLY A 169 -1.32 -28.56 14.93
N ARG A 170 -0.21 -27.84 15.19
CA ARG A 170 1.08 -28.04 14.49
C ARG A 170 2.26 -28.37 15.41
N ASN A 171 1.98 -28.83 16.62
CA ASN A 171 3.02 -29.11 17.61
C ASN A 171 3.92 -30.29 17.19
N MET A 172 3.33 -31.35 16.63
CA MET A 172 4.09 -32.52 16.17
C MET A 172 5.08 -32.14 15.06
N GLU A 173 4.63 -31.45 14.02
CA GLU A 173 5.52 -31.01 12.93
C GLU A 173 6.56 -30.01 13.43
N LYS A 174 6.20 -29.14 14.39
CA LYS A 174 7.16 -28.23 15.03
C LYS A 174 8.28 -29.00 15.71
N ASP A 175 7.92 -30.00 16.52
CA ASP A 175 8.89 -30.80 17.26
C ASP A 175 9.79 -31.60 16.31
N LEU A 176 9.23 -32.19 15.24
CA LEU A 176 10.01 -32.86 14.19
C LEU A 176 11.04 -31.93 13.53
N VAL A 177 10.65 -30.70 13.19
CA VAL A 177 11.59 -29.72 12.60
C VAL A 177 12.67 -29.35 13.60
N ILE A 178 12.32 -29.09 14.86
CA ILE A 178 13.29 -28.69 15.90
C ILE A 178 14.27 -29.82 16.20
N GLU A 179 13.80 -31.05 16.32
CA GLU A 179 14.66 -32.23 16.49
C GLU A 179 15.65 -32.38 15.32
N ALA A 180 15.17 -32.20 14.08
CA ALA A 180 16.02 -32.23 12.90
C ALA A 180 17.03 -31.07 12.86
N LEU A 181 16.68 -29.88 13.36
CA LEU A 181 17.59 -28.73 13.45
C LEU A 181 18.70 -28.97 14.48
N LEU A 182 18.36 -29.54 15.64
CA LEU A 182 19.27 -29.74 16.77
C LEU A 182 20.11 -31.01 16.65
N LYS A 183 19.74 -31.94 15.77
CA LYS A 183 20.53 -33.15 15.53
C LYS A 183 21.94 -32.82 15.04
N GLU A 184 22.93 -33.43 15.68
CA GLU A 184 24.32 -33.34 15.23
C GLU A 184 24.54 -34.29 14.05
N PHE A 185 24.99 -33.74 12.93
CA PHE A 185 25.44 -34.50 11.77
C PHE A 185 26.95 -34.33 11.67
N THR A 186 27.69 -35.44 11.69
CA THR A 186 29.16 -35.47 11.70
C THR A 186 29.78 -34.97 10.39
N ASP A 187 29.02 -34.97 9.29
CA ASP A 187 29.58 -34.81 7.93
C ASP A 187 29.04 -33.60 7.13
N ALA A 188 28.13 -32.78 7.68
CA ALA A 188 27.49 -31.68 6.94
C ALA A 188 27.54 -30.33 7.68
N TYR A 189 28.30 -29.37 7.12
CA TYR A 189 28.37 -27.98 7.61
C TYR A 189 27.07 -27.19 7.36
N VAL A 190 26.31 -27.54 6.31
CA VAL A 190 25.00 -26.94 6.01
C VAL A 190 23.93 -28.03 5.93
N SER A 191 22.88 -27.89 6.74
CA SER A 191 21.74 -28.81 6.74
C SER A 191 20.46 -28.05 6.38
N VAL A 192 19.70 -28.58 5.43
CA VAL A 192 18.52 -27.95 4.85
C VAL A 192 17.32 -28.86 5.01
N ILE A 193 16.32 -28.36 5.74
CA ILE A 193 15.04 -29.03 6.00
C ILE A 193 13.97 -28.41 5.11
N PRO A 194 13.46 -29.12 4.09
CA PRO A 194 12.34 -28.65 3.31
C PRO A 194 11.02 -28.86 4.06
N ILE A 195 10.17 -27.83 4.04
CA ILE A 195 8.77 -27.88 4.46
C ILE A 195 7.91 -27.74 3.19
N VAL A 196 7.18 -28.79 2.83
CA VAL A 196 6.42 -28.88 1.57
C VAL A 196 4.94 -29.01 1.83
N GLY A 197 4.10 -28.34 1.06
CA GLY A 197 2.65 -28.42 1.20
C GLY A 197 1.90 -27.44 0.29
N MET A 198 0.61 -27.67 0.08
CA MET A 198 -0.24 -26.84 -0.78
C MET A 198 -0.32 -25.38 -0.28
N GLY A 199 -0.79 -24.47 -1.15
CA GLY A 199 -1.04 -23.07 -0.76
C GLY A 199 -2.05 -22.98 0.39
N GLY A 200 -1.83 -22.07 1.35
CA GLY A 200 -2.74 -21.90 2.50
C GLY A 200 -2.63 -22.95 3.61
N MET A 201 -1.72 -23.93 3.50
CA MET A 201 -1.55 -25.00 4.51
C MET A 201 -0.86 -24.55 5.82
N GLY A 202 -0.30 -23.35 5.87
CA GLY A 202 0.40 -22.85 7.07
C GLY A 202 1.89 -23.16 7.13
N LYS A 203 2.57 -23.40 5.99
CA LYS A 203 4.03 -23.65 5.95
C LYS A 203 4.85 -22.52 6.58
N THR A 204 4.58 -21.29 6.16
CA THR A 204 5.21 -20.08 6.70
C THR A 204 4.89 -19.92 8.19
N THR A 205 3.66 -20.26 8.60
CA THR A 205 3.24 -20.27 10.01
C THR A 205 4.04 -21.29 10.82
N LEU A 206 4.23 -22.52 10.33
CA LEU A 206 5.08 -23.52 10.98
C LEU A 206 6.55 -23.04 11.07
N ALA A 207 7.09 -22.49 9.98
CA ALA A 207 8.45 -21.96 9.98
C ALA A 207 8.63 -20.83 11.00
N ARG A 208 7.66 -19.91 11.14
CA ARG A 208 7.67 -18.89 12.21
C ARG A 208 7.53 -19.51 13.59
N PHE A 209 6.69 -20.51 13.74
CA PHE A 209 6.47 -21.21 15.01
C PHE A 209 7.77 -21.86 15.51
N VAL A 210 8.54 -22.46 14.60
CA VAL A 210 9.88 -22.98 14.88
C VAL A 210 10.86 -21.85 15.16
N TYR A 211 10.91 -20.81 14.31
CA TYR A 211 11.87 -19.70 14.43
C TYR A 211 11.82 -18.99 15.80
N ASN A 212 10.60 -18.84 16.33
CA ASN A 212 10.32 -18.19 17.61
C ASN A 212 10.41 -19.15 18.83
N ASP A 213 10.61 -20.45 18.63
CA ASP A 213 10.71 -21.43 19.73
C ASP A 213 12.00 -21.21 20.55
N GLN A 214 11.91 -21.36 21.86
CA GLN A 214 13.04 -21.15 22.77
C GLN A 214 14.16 -22.18 22.58
N ARG A 215 13.83 -23.41 22.13
CA ARG A 215 14.84 -24.46 21.90
C ARG A 215 15.82 -24.12 20.79
N VAL A 216 15.40 -23.29 19.84
CA VAL A 216 16.26 -22.77 18.76
C VAL A 216 16.88 -21.41 19.10
N ALA A 217 16.78 -20.93 20.35
CA ALA A 217 17.49 -19.72 20.80
C ALA A 217 19.01 -19.91 20.88
N CYS A 218 19.50 -21.16 20.80
CA CYS A 218 20.92 -21.48 20.73
C CYS A 218 21.61 -20.94 19.46
N PHE A 219 20.87 -20.68 18.38
CA PHE A 219 21.42 -20.05 17.17
C PHE A 219 21.64 -18.56 17.43
N ARG A 220 22.90 -18.12 17.40
CA ARG A 220 23.29 -16.73 17.67
C ARG A 220 22.75 -15.76 16.62
N LYS A 221 22.61 -16.24 15.38
CA LYS A 221 22.05 -15.49 14.26
C LYS A 221 20.84 -16.21 13.70
N LYS A 222 19.73 -15.48 13.61
CA LYS A 222 18.50 -15.96 12.98
C LYS A 222 18.14 -15.00 11.84
N LEU A 223 17.94 -15.52 10.65
CA LEU A 223 17.73 -14.76 9.42
C LEU A 223 16.45 -15.24 8.73
N TRP A 224 15.66 -14.31 8.21
CA TRP A 224 14.42 -14.62 7.51
C TRP A 224 14.38 -13.94 6.15
N VAL A 225 14.28 -14.74 5.09
CA VAL A 225 14.32 -14.26 3.71
C VAL A 225 13.12 -14.80 2.93
N SER A 226 12.30 -13.89 2.41
CA SER A 226 11.22 -14.20 1.46
C SER A 226 11.79 -14.25 0.05
N VAL A 227 11.78 -15.41 -0.60
CA VAL A 227 12.36 -15.56 -1.95
C VAL A 227 11.38 -15.10 -3.03
N SER A 228 10.08 -15.47 -2.91
CA SER A 228 8.93 -15.06 -3.75
C SER A 228 9.25 -14.91 -5.25
N GLY A 229 8.93 -15.93 -6.05
CA GLY A 229 9.23 -15.99 -7.49
C GLY A 229 10.41 -16.91 -7.82
N ASN A 230 11.11 -16.65 -8.93
CA ASN A 230 12.22 -17.49 -9.40
C ASN A 230 13.44 -17.34 -8.48
N PHE A 231 13.98 -18.46 -7.97
CA PHE A 231 15.20 -18.43 -7.17
C PHE A 231 16.38 -17.96 -8.03
N LYS A 232 16.97 -16.84 -7.63
CA LYS A 232 18.19 -16.32 -8.21
C LYS A 232 19.27 -16.11 -7.15
N PHE A 233 20.43 -16.68 -7.40
CA PHE A 233 21.57 -16.67 -6.48
C PHE A 233 21.90 -15.28 -5.92
N GLU A 234 22.13 -14.27 -6.76
CA GLU A 234 22.52 -12.92 -6.33
C GLU A 234 21.39 -12.20 -5.57
N GLU A 235 20.15 -12.33 -6.05
CA GLU A 235 18.98 -11.69 -5.43
C GLU A 235 18.74 -12.26 -4.02
N VAL A 236 18.84 -13.58 -3.85
CA VAL A 236 18.69 -14.23 -2.55
C VAL A 236 19.83 -13.85 -1.61
N MET A 237 21.08 -13.80 -2.10
CA MET A 237 22.23 -13.38 -1.29
C MET A 237 22.06 -11.95 -0.76
N ILE A 238 21.66 -11.02 -1.62
CA ILE A 238 21.37 -9.64 -1.22
C ILE A 238 20.22 -9.59 -0.19
N LYS A 239 19.17 -10.42 -0.34
CA LYS A 239 18.10 -10.49 0.66
C LYS A 239 18.59 -11.03 2.01
N ILE A 240 19.48 -12.02 2.01
CA ILE A 240 20.12 -12.53 3.24
C ILE A 240 20.93 -11.42 3.92
N LEU A 241 21.76 -10.71 3.16
CA LEU A 241 22.56 -9.59 3.67
C LEU A 241 21.71 -8.45 4.24
N ASN A 242 20.63 -8.08 3.55
CA ASN A 242 19.68 -7.09 4.05
C ASN A 242 18.97 -7.56 5.33
N SER A 243 18.70 -8.86 5.47
CA SER A 243 18.15 -9.44 6.71
C SER A 243 19.17 -9.40 7.85
N ALA A 244 20.46 -9.52 7.56
CA ALA A 244 21.51 -9.50 8.58
C ALA A 244 21.90 -8.07 8.99
N SER A 245 21.89 -7.12 8.07
CA SER A 245 22.34 -5.74 8.29
C SER A 245 21.65 -4.77 7.32
N PRO A 246 20.50 -4.17 7.70
CA PRO A 246 19.60 -3.41 6.80
C PRO A 246 20.14 -2.07 6.26
N SER A 247 21.31 -1.62 6.71
CA SER A 247 21.83 -0.26 6.49
C SER A 247 22.81 -0.13 5.31
N GLU A 248 23.25 -1.23 4.72
CA GLU A 248 24.26 -1.22 3.65
C GLU A 248 23.68 -1.41 2.24
N ARG A 249 24.34 -0.83 1.24
CA ARG A 249 23.94 -0.89 -0.16
C ARG A 249 24.54 -2.11 -0.87
N TYR A 250 24.22 -3.32 -0.41
CA TYR A 250 24.74 -4.57 -1.00
C TYR A 250 24.50 -4.69 -2.50
N LYS A 251 23.42 -4.09 -3.03
CA LYS A 251 23.11 -4.10 -4.47
C LYS A 251 24.14 -3.37 -5.34
N GLU A 252 24.92 -2.45 -4.76
CA GLU A 252 25.97 -1.70 -5.47
C GLU A 252 27.34 -2.37 -5.36
N MET A 253 27.45 -3.41 -4.53
CA MET A 253 28.70 -4.14 -4.30
C MET A 253 29.00 -5.10 -5.45
N GLN A 254 30.28 -5.24 -5.79
CA GLN A 254 30.72 -6.25 -6.74
C GLN A 254 30.50 -7.67 -6.17
N PRO A 255 30.33 -8.71 -7.01
CA PRO A 255 30.07 -10.07 -6.54
C PRO A 255 31.07 -10.59 -5.48
N ASP A 256 32.34 -10.20 -5.57
CA ASP A 256 33.35 -10.59 -4.57
C ASP A 256 33.20 -9.83 -3.25
N GLN A 257 32.77 -8.57 -3.29
CA GLN A 257 32.42 -7.81 -2.09
C GLN A 257 31.17 -8.36 -1.41
N LEU A 258 30.16 -8.77 -2.19
CA LEU A 258 28.96 -9.44 -1.68
C LEU A 258 29.30 -10.74 -0.95
N ARG A 259 30.25 -11.52 -1.47
CA ARG A 259 30.75 -12.74 -0.82
C ARG A 259 31.43 -12.44 0.50
N ILE A 260 32.31 -11.45 0.54
CA ILE A 260 33.00 -11.02 1.77
C ILE A 260 31.98 -10.52 2.81
N ALA A 261 31.01 -9.70 2.38
CA ALA A 261 29.95 -9.21 3.24
C ALA A 261 29.11 -10.37 3.79
N LEU A 262 28.82 -11.40 2.98
CA LEU A 262 28.05 -12.56 3.42
C LEU A 262 28.82 -13.36 4.48
N ASP A 263 30.12 -13.56 4.28
CA ASP A 263 30.99 -14.21 5.28
C ASP A 263 30.99 -13.42 6.60
N GLN A 264 31.17 -12.11 6.54
CA GLN A 264 31.12 -11.24 7.73
C GLN A 264 29.74 -11.31 8.40
N ALA A 265 28.67 -11.25 7.62
CA ALA A 265 27.29 -11.30 8.09
C ALA A 265 26.94 -12.64 8.74
N LEU A 266 27.57 -13.75 8.36
CA LEU A 266 27.34 -15.08 8.91
C LEU A 266 28.40 -15.51 9.95
N SER A 267 29.50 -14.76 10.09
CA SER A 267 30.55 -15.04 11.06
C SER A 267 30.08 -14.97 12.52
N GLY A 268 30.77 -15.66 13.44
CA GLY A 268 30.57 -15.49 14.88
C GLY A 268 29.60 -16.48 15.54
N GLY A 269 29.23 -17.58 14.90
CA GLY A 269 28.52 -18.70 15.51
C GLY A 269 27.56 -19.40 14.54
N ASP A 270 26.93 -20.48 15.01
CA ASP A 270 25.90 -21.20 14.27
C ASP A 270 24.69 -20.30 13.98
N TYR A 271 24.11 -20.47 12.79
CA TYR A 271 23.02 -19.63 12.31
C TYR A 271 21.83 -20.45 11.80
N LEU A 272 20.64 -19.88 11.98
CA LEU A 272 19.38 -20.37 11.42
C LEU A 272 18.93 -19.43 10.30
N LEU A 273 18.74 -19.97 9.09
CA LEU A 273 18.28 -19.22 7.93
C LEU A 273 16.95 -19.79 7.43
N ILE A 274 15.94 -18.93 7.26
CA ILE A 274 14.66 -19.31 6.67
C ILE A 274 14.57 -18.74 5.26
N LEU A 275 14.41 -19.62 4.27
CA LEU A 275 14.11 -19.29 2.88
C LEU A 275 12.63 -19.59 2.62
N ASP A 276 11.80 -18.56 2.73
CA ASP A 276 10.34 -18.66 2.69
C ASP A 276 9.80 -18.48 1.27
N ASP A 277 8.83 -19.33 0.92
CA ASP A 277 8.06 -19.38 -0.33
C ASP A 277 8.94 -19.44 -1.60
N VAL A 278 9.74 -20.51 -1.72
CA VAL A 278 10.56 -20.79 -2.91
C VAL A 278 9.74 -21.50 -3.98
N TRP A 279 9.57 -20.88 -5.15
CA TRP A 279 8.71 -21.40 -6.22
C TRP A 279 9.46 -22.29 -7.22
N GLU A 280 10.63 -21.85 -7.64
CA GLU A 280 11.47 -22.56 -8.61
C GLU A 280 12.91 -22.44 -8.15
N ALA A 281 13.67 -23.54 -8.17
CA ALA A 281 15.09 -23.56 -7.84
C ALA A 281 15.89 -24.27 -8.94
N LYS A 282 16.98 -23.65 -9.40
CA LYS A 282 17.93 -24.29 -10.30
C LYS A 282 19.08 -24.87 -9.48
N ARG A 283 19.41 -26.14 -9.73
CA ARG A 283 20.46 -26.87 -8.98
C ARG A 283 21.80 -26.12 -8.94
N LEU A 284 22.24 -25.59 -10.08
CA LEU A 284 23.49 -24.84 -10.20
C LEU A 284 23.49 -23.56 -9.35
N GLU A 285 22.37 -22.85 -9.27
CA GLU A 285 22.28 -21.60 -8.50
C GLU A 285 22.21 -21.86 -7.00
N TRP A 286 21.49 -22.91 -6.60
CA TRP A 286 21.49 -23.36 -5.22
C TRP A 286 22.87 -23.84 -4.77
N GLN A 287 23.57 -24.62 -5.59
CA GLN A 287 24.93 -25.11 -5.29
C GLN A 287 25.90 -23.95 -5.01
N LYS A 288 25.89 -22.90 -5.84
CA LYS A 288 26.70 -21.70 -5.61
C LYS A 288 26.42 -21.05 -4.25
N LEU A 289 25.16 -20.95 -3.84
CA LEU A 289 24.80 -20.40 -2.53
C LEU A 289 25.23 -21.33 -1.40
N ALA A 290 24.93 -22.62 -1.51
CA ALA A 290 25.28 -23.62 -0.51
C ALA A 290 26.79 -23.68 -0.26
N GLU A 291 27.61 -23.60 -1.31
CA GLU A 291 29.08 -23.53 -1.19
C GLU A 291 29.53 -22.32 -0.34
N LEU A 292 28.94 -21.14 -0.56
CA LEU A 292 29.26 -19.95 0.23
C LEU A 292 28.78 -20.06 1.68
N LEU A 293 27.60 -20.63 1.90
CA LEU A 293 27.04 -20.85 3.24
C LEU A 293 27.87 -21.85 4.07
N THR A 294 28.64 -22.72 3.41
CA THR A 294 29.49 -23.76 4.02
C THR A 294 30.88 -23.23 4.42
N ARG A 295 31.39 -22.18 3.76
CA ARG A 295 32.81 -21.76 3.83
C ARG A 295 33.30 -21.24 5.19
N ASN A 296 32.41 -20.82 6.08
CA ASN A 296 32.78 -20.19 7.35
C ASN A 296 33.14 -21.16 8.49
N GLY A 297 33.10 -22.47 8.26
CA GLY A 297 33.32 -23.48 9.32
C GLY A 297 32.25 -23.51 10.42
N MET A 298 31.22 -22.65 10.32
CA MET A 298 30.06 -22.58 11.20
C MET A 298 28.96 -23.53 10.71
N ARG A 299 28.13 -24.05 11.61
CA ARG A 299 27.00 -24.91 11.21
C ARG A 299 25.83 -24.04 10.78
N GLY A 300 25.50 -24.09 9.50
CA GLY A 300 24.31 -23.47 8.93
C GLY A 300 23.11 -24.41 9.01
N ARG A 301 22.02 -23.97 9.63
CA ARG A 301 20.73 -24.67 9.59
C ARG A 301 19.74 -23.87 8.77
N ILE A 302 19.17 -24.49 7.75
CA ILE A 302 18.31 -23.82 6.77
C ILE A 302 16.94 -24.48 6.75
N ILE A 303 15.88 -23.69 6.85
CA ILE A 303 14.51 -24.13 6.56
C ILE A 303 14.11 -23.55 5.21
N VAL A 304 13.61 -24.40 4.31
CA VAL A 304 13.07 -23.97 3.01
C VAL A 304 11.58 -24.28 2.99
N THR A 305 10.72 -23.28 2.81
CA THR A 305 9.29 -23.53 2.57
C THR A 305 8.98 -23.49 1.08
N THR A 306 8.28 -24.51 0.57
CA THR A 306 7.92 -24.57 -0.86
C THR A 306 6.60 -25.31 -1.08
N ARG A 307 6.00 -25.11 -2.26
CA ARG A 307 4.84 -25.88 -2.72
C ARG A 307 5.24 -27.10 -3.53
N TYR A 308 6.49 -27.15 -4.00
CA TYR A 308 6.88 -28.07 -5.05
C TYR A 308 7.93 -29.06 -4.55
N LYS A 309 7.63 -30.37 -4.69
CA LYS A 309 8.53 -31.45 -4.28
C LYS A 309 9.88 -31.42 -5.01
N ASN A 310 9.91 -30.93 -6.26
CA ASN A 310 11.16 -30.76 -7.00
C ASN A 310 12.10 -29.75 -6.32
N VAL A 311 11.61 -28.61 -5.83
CA VAL A 311 12.41 -27.61 -5.10
C VAL A 311 12.99 -28.23 -3.83
N ALA A 312 12.17 -28.96 -3.08
CA ALA A 312 12.62 -29.70 -1.90
C ALA A 312 13.72 -30.71 -2.22
N SER A 313 13.62 -31.43 -3.34
CA SER A 313 14.65 -32.38 -3.78
C SER A 313 15.96 -31.72 -4.24
N ILE A 314 15.87 -30.49 -4.76
CA ILE A 314 17.04 -29.73 -5.23
C ILE A 314 17.79 -29.10 -4.05
N MET A 315 17.06 -28.57 -3.08
CA MET A 315 17.64 -27.78 -1.99
C MET A 315 17.87 -28.57 -0.70
N GLY A 316 17.01 -29.56 -0.42
CA GLY A 316 17.03 -30.33 0.82
C GLY A 316 18.12 -31.39 0.85
N ASN A 317 18.73 -31.57 2.01
CA ASN A 317 19.59 -32.72 2.33
C ASN A 317 19.16 -33.44 3.62
N LEU A 318 18.09 -32.98 4.27
CA LEU A 318 17.41 -33.64 5.37
C LEU A 318 15.99 -34.08 4.98
N PRO A 319 15.34 -34.98 5.75
CA PRO A 319 13.98 -35.41 5.49
C PRO A 319 13.03 -34.23 5.31
N THR A 320 12.20 -34.32 4.27
CA THR A 320 11.19 -33.31 3.96
C THR A 320 10.00 -33.45 4.91
N VAL A 321 9.57 -32.34 5.50
CA VAL A 321 8.36 -32.26 6.31
C VAL A 321 7.19 -31.93 5.38
N GLU A 322 6.34 -32.92 5.11
CA GLU A 322 5.13 -32.74 4.32
C GLU A 322 3.98 -32.23 5.21
N LEU A 323 3.55 -30.99 4.98
CA LEU A 323 2.39 -30.40 5.64
C LEU A 323 1.10 -30.91 5.00
N ASN A 324 0.39 -31.73 5.77
CA ASN A 324 -0.93 -32.21 5.42
C ASN A 324 -2.03 -31.29 5.93
N HIS A 325 -3.28 -31.61 5.54
CA HIS A 325 -4.48 -30.97 6.05
C HIS A 325 -4.50 -30.98 7.58
N LEU A 326 -5.01 -29.89 8.17
CA LEU A 326 -5.17 -29.77 9.61
C LEU A 326 -6.29 -30.71 10.07
N ALA A 327 -6.15 -31.31 11.26
CA ALA A 327 -7.17 -32.19 11.81
C ALA A 327 -8.50 -31.44 11.99
N HIS A 328 -9.62 -32.16 11.89
CA HIS A 328 -10.94 -31.52 11.92
C HIS A 328 -11.19 -30.74 13.23
N GLU A 329 -10.78 -31.30 14.37
CA GLU A 329 -10.90 -30.66 15.68
C GLU A 329 -10.07 -29.38 15.80
N ASP A 330 -8.84 -29.42 15.26
CA ASP A 330 -7.97 -28.26 15.18
C ASP A 330 -8.54 -27.17 14.25
N CYS A 331 -9.18 -27.57 13.14
CA CYS A 331 -9.90 -26.63 12.28
C CYS A 331 -11.10 -25.99 12.98
N LEU A 332 -11.87 -26.75 13.75
CA LEU A 332 -12.98 -26.19 14.54
C LEU A 332 -12.46 -25.20 15.57
N SER A 333 -11.39 -25.57 16.29
CA SER A 333 -10.74 -24.69 17.26
C SER A 333 -10.26 -23.40 16.60
N LEU A 334 -9.54 -23.51 15.48
CA LEU A 334 -9.08 -22.35 14.71
C LEU A 334 -10.25 -21.47 14.24
N PHE A 335 -11.26 -22.08 13.63
CA PHE A 335 -12.44 -21.37 13.12
C PHE A 335 -13.17 -20.59 14.21
N PHE A 336 -13.47 -21.23 15.35
CA PHE A 336 -14.21 -20.59 16.44
C PHE A 336 -13.37 -19.57 17.21
N ASN A 337 -12.04 -19.74 17.27
CA ASN A 337 -11.15 -18.70 17.76
C ASN A 337 -11.16 -17.45 16.86
N CYS A 338 -11.35 -17.63 15.56
CA CYS A 338 -11.48 -16.55 14.58
C CYS A 338 -12.88 -15.93 14.54
N ALA A 339 -13.95 -16.70 14.77
CA ALA A 339 -15.34 -16.25 14.61
C ALA A 339 -15.96 -15.66 15.89
N PHE A 340 -15.61 -16.16 17.07
CA PHE A 340 -16.25 -15.75 18.32
C PHE A 340 -15.39 -14.77 19.12
N LYS A 341 -16.01 -13.69 19.61
CA LYS A 341 -15.36 -12.61 20.38
C LYS A 341 -15.37 -12.87 21.89
N GLY A 342 -16.36 -13.59 22.40
CA GLY A 342 -16.51 -13.88 23.82
C GLY A 342 -17.20 -15.21 24.12
N GLU A 343 -17.33 -15.52 25.42
CA GLU A 343 -17.90 -16.81 25.85
C GLU A 343 -19.38 -16.99 25.50
N ARG A 344 -20.13 -15.89 25.33
CA ARG A 344 -21.55 -15.93 25.01
C ARG A 344 -21.81 -16.52 23.62
N GLU A 345 -21.06 -16.08 22.59
CA GLU A 345 -21.19 -16.68 21.25
C GLU A 345 -20.68 -18.12 21.25
N ARG A 346 -19.65 -18.40 22.06
CA ARG A 346 -19.18 -19.78 22.26
C ARG A 346 -20.24 -20.69 22.87
N GLN A 347 -21.30 -20.20 23.51
CA GLN A 347 -22.36 -21.05 24.07
C GLN A 347 -23.53 -21.27 23.10
N ASP A 348 -23.56 -20.61 21.94
CA ASP A 348 -24.61 -20.78 20.94
C ASP A 348 -24.44 -22.10 20.17
N ARG A 349 -25.32 -23.07 20.48
CA ARG A 349 -25.30 -24.39 19.85
C ARG A 349 -25.66 -24.33 18.36
N SER A 350 -26.60 -23.46 17.96
CA SER A 350 -27.03 -23.36 16.56
C SER A 350 -25.89 -22.84 15.68
N LEU A 351 -25.16 -21.82 16.14
CA LEU A 351 -24.02 -21.28 15.38
C LEU A 351 -22.86 -22.27 15.31
N ARG A 352 -22.62 -23.04 16.38
CA ARG A 352 -21.61 -24.12 16.37
C ARG A 352 -21.95 -25.20 15.36
N ASP A 353 -23.20 -25.66 15.32
CA ASP A 353 -23.63 -26.72 14.40
C ASP A 353 -23.46 -26.27 12.94
N ILE A 354 -23.86 -25.03 12.60
CA ILE A 354 -23.64 -24.47 11.25
C ILE A 354 -22.15 -24.27 10.97
N GLY A 355 -21.39 -23.79 11.95
CA GLY A 355 -19.93 -23.61 11.85
C GLY A 355 -19.20 -24.92 11.56
N GLU A 356 -19.61 -26.02 12.18
CA GLU A 356 -19.05 -27.33 11.93
C GLU A 356 -19.28 -27.78 10.47
N GLU A 357 -20.47 -27.52 9.93
CA GLU A 357 -20.78 -27.78 8.52
C GLU A 357 -19.94 -26.92 7.56
N ILE A 358 -19.70 -25.65 7.90
CA ILE A 358 -18.80 -24.77 7.12
C ILE A 358 -17.36 -25.30 7.17
N VAL A 359 -16.86 -25.69 8.35
CA VAL A 359 -15.50 -26.23 8.51
C VAL A 359 -15.31 -27.53 7.74
N LYS A 360 -16.33 -28.41 7.69
CA LYS A 360 -16.30 -29.62 6.84
C LYS A 360 -16.08 -29.27 5.37
N LYS A 361 -16.69 -28.18 4.88
CA LYS A 361 -16.50 -27.70 3.49
C LYS A 361 -15.12 -27.09 3.22
N CYS A 362 -14.35 -26.76 4.26
CA CYS A 362 -12.98 -26.22 4.12
C CYS A 362 -11.91 -27.30 3.91
N PHE A 363 -12.26 -28.60 4.05
CA PHE A 363 -11.36 -29.74 3.85
C PHE A 363 -9.99 -29.60 4.55
N GLY A 364 -9.98 -29.07 5.78
CA GLY A 364 -8.76 -28.99 6.57
C GLY A 364 -7.71 -27.99 6.08
N VAL A 365 -8.07 -27.03 5.21
CA VAL A 365 -7.18 -25.96 4.73
C VAL A 365 -7.19 -24.79 5.74
N PRO A 366 -6.12 -24.54 6.52
CA PRO A 366 -6.12 -23.53 7.58
C PRO A 366 -6.48 -22.13 7.09
N LEU A 367 -5.95 -21.70 5.93
CA LEU A 367 -6.27 -20.38 5.37
C LEU A 367 -7.76 -20.21 5.07
N ALA A 368 -8.42 -21.24 4.51
CA ALA A 368 -9.85 -21.20 4.22
C ALA A 368 -10.68 -21.09 5.51
N VAL A 369 -10.28 -21.88 6.51
CA VAL A 369 -10.91 -21.92 7.83
C VAL A 369 -10.78 -20.57 8.54
N GLU A 370 -9.57 -20.02 8.61
CA GLU A 370 -9.28 -18.72 9.22
C GLU A 370 -10.04 -17.58 8.50
N THR A 371 -10.02 -17.59 7.17
CA THR A 371 -10.71 -16.57 6.35
C THR A 371 -12.21 -16.54 6.63
N LEU A 372 -12.87 -17.71 6.60
CA LEU A 372 -14.32 -17.77 6.85
C LEU A 372 -14.67 -17.52 8.32
N GLY A 373 -13.81 -17.94 9.25
CA GLY A 373 -13.96 -17.63 10.67
C GLY A 373 -13.89 -16.11 10.92
N CYS A 374 -12.87 -15.43 10.39
CA CYS A 374 -12.71 -13.98 10.53
C CYS A 374 -13.81 -13.19 9.80
N MET A 375 -14.30 -13.69 8.67
CA MET A 375 -15.46 -13.11 7.98
C MET A 375 -16.72 -13.11 8.87
N LEU A 376 -16.90 -14.17 9.67
CA LEU A 376 -18.01 -14.32 10.60
C LEU A 376 -17.73 -13.76 12.00
N TYR A 377 -16.64 -13.00 12.16
CA TYR A 377 -16.23 -12.49 13.46
C TYR A 377 -17.34 -11.66 14.13
N SER A 378 -17.69 -12.04 15.36
CA SER A 378 -18.75 -11.44 16.17
C SER A 378 -20.15 -11.46 15.52
N ASN A 379 -20.38 -12.27 14.48
CA ASN A 379 -21.71 -12.37 13.87
C ASN A 379 -22.56 -13.43 14.57
N THR A 380 -23.62 -12.99 15.26
CA THR A 380 -24.57 -13.85 15.96
C THR A 380 -25.81 -14.20 15.13
N ASN A 381 -25.93 -13.71 13.89
CA ASN A 381 -27.09 -13.96 13.04
C ASN A 381 -26.94 -15.30 12.28
N ALA A 382 -27.71 -16.31 12.69
CA ALA A 382 -27.67 -17.64 12.08
C ALA A 382 -28.05 -17.65 10.58
N ALA A 383 -28.80 -16.66 10.08
CA ALA A 383 -29.13 -16.58 8.65
C ALA A 383 -27.89 -16.30 7.78
N ASP A 384 -26.99 -15.45 8.25
CA ASP A 384 -25.74 -15.10 7.55
C ASP A 384 -24.79 -16.30 7.50
N TRP A 385 -24.76 -17.09 8.58
CA TRP A 385 -23.99 -18.34 8.60
C TRP A 385 -24.55 -19.37 7.61
N LYS A 386 -25.88 -19.49 7.53
CA LYS A 386 -26.55 -20.39 6.57
C LYS A 386 -26.32 -19.94 5.12
N SER A 387 -26.32 -18.64 4.83
CA SER A 387 -26.09 -18.15 3.46
C SER A 387 -24.69 -18.52 2.95
N ILE A 388 -23.68 -18.48 3.80
CA ILE A 388 -22.32 -18.95 3.48
C ILE A 388 -22.31 -20.46 3.28
N ARG A 389 -22.92 -21.21 4.21
CA ARG A 389 -22.98 -22.67 4.14
C ARG A 389 -23.68 -23.11 2.85
N ASP A 390 -24.82 -22.52 2.50
CA ASP A 390 -25.69 -22.98 1.42
C ASP A 390 -25.37 -22.31 0.07
N SER A 391 -24.28 -21.54 -0.01
CA SER A 391 -23.89 -20.82 -1.23
C SER A 391 -23.61 -21.74 -2.41
N GLU A 392 -24.09 -21.34 -3.60
CA GLU A 392 -23.83 -22.01 -4.87
C GLU A 392 -22.35 -21.97 -5.28
N ILE A 393 -21.56 -21.04 -4.73
CA ILE A 393 -20.11 -20.89 -5.01
C ILE A 393 -19.35 -22.19 -4.72
N TRP A 394 -19.78 -22.94 -3.69
CA TRP A 394 -19.22 -24.24 -3.32
C TRP A 394 -19.32 -25.30 -4.42
N LYS A 395 -20.25 -25.16 -5.38
CA LYS A 395 -20.41 -26.11 -6.49
C LYS A 395 -19.55 -25.75 -7.70
N SER A 396 -19.20 -24.47 -7.85
CA SER A 396 -18.58 -23.93 -9.07
C SER A 396 -17.04 -23.90 -9.02
N ASP A 397 -16.47 -23.72 -7.82
CA ASP A 397 -15.03 -23.55 -7.63
C ASP A 397 -14.45 -24.71 -6.81
N ASN A 398 -13.13 -24.93 -6.89
CA ASN A 398 -12.46 -25.78 -5.89
C ASN A 398 -12.66 -25.19 -4.49
N GLN A 399 -12.59 -26.00 -3.44
CA GLN A 399 -13.05 -25.59 -2.10
C GLN A 399 -12.24 -24.44 -1.50
N THR A 400 -10.93 -24.38 -1.78
CA THR A 400 -10.10 -23.25 -1.35
C THR A 400 -10.49 -21.98 -2.11
N THR A 401 -10.62 -22.02 -3.43
CA THR A 401 -11.07 -20.87 -4.22
C THR A 401 -12.48 -20.43 -3.81
N ALA A 402 -13.40 -21.36 -3.55
CA ALA A 402 -14.75 -21.07 -3.08
C ALA A 402 -14.75 -20.31 -1.75
N SER A 403 -13.97 -20.76 -0.75
CA SER A 403 -13.86 -20.08 0.55
C SER A 403 -13.30 -18.65 0.43
N LEU A 404 -12.28 -18.45 -0.40
CA LEU A 404 -11.67 -17.13 -0.60
C LEU A 404 -12.63 -16.21 -1.36
N ARG A 405 -13.35 -16.76 -2.34
CA ARG A 405 -14.35 -16.02 -3.12
C ARG A 405 -15.54 -15.60 -2.28
N LEU A 406 -16.01 -16.44 -1.35
CA LEU A 406 -17.04 -16.07 -0.39
C LEU A 406 -16.63 -14.87 0.47
N SER A 407 -15.39 -14.85 0.94
CA SER A 407 -14.84 -13.71 1.69
C SER A 407 -14.78 -12.43 0.87
N TYR A 408 -14.41 -12.53 -0.41
CA TYR A 408 -14.45 -11.40 -1.34
C TYR A 408 -15.88 -10.91 -1.58
N GLU A 409 -16.85 -11.80 -1.80
CA GLU A 409 -18.23 -11.41 -2.10
C GLU A 409 -18.92 -10.68 -0.93
N ASP A 410 -18.49 -10.95 0.31
CA ASP A 410 -18.94 -10.29 1.54
C ASP A 410 -18.24 -8.94 1.83
N LEU A 411 -17.29 -8.52 0.99
CA LEU A 411 -16.75 -7.17 1.10
C LEU A 411 -17.80 -6.15 0.66
N PRO A 412 -17.88 -4.97 1.31
CA PRO A 412 -18.54 -3.82 0.71
C PRO A 412 -17.97 -3.56 -0.67
N TYR A 413 -18.82 -3.09 -1.56
CA TYR A 413 -18.46 -2.86 -2.94
C TYR A 413 -17.21 -1.96 -3.09
N SER A 414 -17.19 -0.83 -2.40
CA SER A 414 -16.08 0.14 -2.42
C SER A 414 -14.74 -0.51 -2.05
N LEU A 415 -14.79 -1.48 -1.12
CA LEU A 415 -13.64 -2.26 -0.68
C LEU A 415 -13.23 -3.37 -1.66
N LYS A 416 -14.17 -3.92 -2.46
CA LYS A 416 -13.86 -4.89 -3.53
C LYS A 416 -12.89 -4.30 -4.55
N LYS A 417 -13.07 -3.02 -4.95
CA LYS A 417 -12.13 -2.31 -5.84
C LYS A 417 -10.73 -2.21 -5.23
N CYS A 418 -10.66 -1.79 -3.97
CA CYS A 418 -9.41 -1.66 -3.24
C CYS A 418 -8.68 -3.02 -3.17
N PHE A 419 -9.38 -4.10 -2.84
CA PHE A 419 -8.85 -5.46 -2.86
C PHE A 419 -8.36 -5.89 -4.26
N ALA A 420 -9.20 -5.75 -5.29
CA ALA A 420 -8.84 -6.13 -6.67
C ALA A 420 -7.60 -5.38 -7.15
N SER A 421 -7.47 -4.10 -6.78
CA SER A 421 -6.34 -3.26 -7.17
C SER A 421 -5.00 -3.68 -6.56
N CYS A 422 -5.00 -4.43 -5.45
CA CYS A 422 -3.77 -5.00 -4.89
C CYS A 422 -3.09 -5.98 -5.88
N SER A 423 -3.85 -6.56 -6.82
CA SER A 423 -3.28 -7.40 -7.89
C SER A 423 -2.28 -6.67 -8.80
N PHE A 424 -2.31 -5.33 -8.82
CA PHE A 424 -1.34 -4.49 -9.53
C PHE A 424 0.11 -4.79 -9.13
N PHE A 425 0.33 -5.06 -7.84
CA PHE A 425 1.64 -5.31 -7.29
C PHE A 425 2.00 -6.80 -7.42
N PRO A 426 3.29 -7.16 -7.60
CA PRO A 426 3.69 -8.55 -7.77
C PRO A 426 3.43 -9.39 -6.50
N LYS A 427 3.38 -10.72 -6.65
CA LYS A 427 3.20 -11.63 -5.51
C LYS A 427 4.34 -11.46 -4.49
N GLY A 428 3.98 -11.44 -3.21
CA GLY A 428 4.93 -11.25 -2.11
C GLY A 428 5.32 -9.79 -1.87
N TYR A 429 4.73 -8.84 -2.62
CA TYR A 429 4.88 -7.40 -2.35
C TYR A 429 4.44 -7.06 -0.93
N GLU A 430 5.23 -6.20 -0.29
CA GLU A 430 4.95 -5.66 1.04
C GLU A 430 4.31 -4.28 0.86
N TYR A 431 3.02 -4.21 1.18
CA TYR A 431 2.22 -2.99 1.08
C TYR A 431 2.50 -2.10 2.28
N ASP A 432 2.85 -0.84 2.01
CA ASP A 432 2.83 0.23 3.02
C ASP A 432 1.43 0.83 3.06
N SER A 433 0.84 0.92 4.26
CA SER A 433 -0.55 1.37 4.42
C SER A 433 -0.78 2.78 3.88
N ILE A 434 0.17 3.72 4.08
CA ILE A 434 0.04 5.10 3.60
C ILE A 434 0.07 5.09 2.08
N GLU A 435 1.05 4.42 1.49
CA GLU A 435 1.20 4.40 0.03
C GLU A 435 0.02 3.71 -0.67
N LEU A 436 -0.52 2.63 -0.09
CA LEU A 436 -1.67 1.93 -0.64
C LEU A 436 -2.95 2.78 -0.57
N VAL A 437 -3.15 3.51 0.52
CA VAL A 437 -4.25 4.48 0.65
C VAL A 437 -4.15 5.58 -0.40
N TYR A 438 -2.98 6.19 -0.57
CA TYR A 438 -2.78 7.20 -1.62
C TYR A 438 -2.90 6.64 -3.04
N PHE A 439 -2.59 5.36 -3.24
CA PHE A 439 -2.89 4.67 -4.50
C PHE A 439 -4.41 4.56 -4.73
N TRP A 440 -5.20 4.17 -3.72
CA TRP A 440 -6.67 4.14 -3.83
C TRP A 440 -7.28 5.54 -4.05
N MET A 441 -6.76 6.56 -3.36
CA MET A 441 -7.16 7.96 -3.55
C MET A 441 -6.88 8.44 -4.98
N ALA A 442 -5.67 8.18 -5.49
CA ALA A 442 -5.28 8.58 -6.85
C ALA A 442 -6.23 7.99 -7.91
N HIS A 443 -6.79 6.81 -7.66
CA HIS A 443 -7.75 6.18 -8.56
C HIS A 443 -9.21 6.55 -8.30
N GLY A 444 -9.53 7.18 -7.15
CA GLY A 444 -10.89 7.49 -6.73
C GLY A 444 -11.66 6.24 -6.30
N PHE A 445 -10.99 5.30 -5.63
CA PHE A 445 -11.63 4.07 -5.12
C PHE A 445 -12.25 4.24 -3.73
N LEU A 446 -11.96 5.35 -3.05
CA LEU A 446 -12.51 5.67 -1.75
C LEU A 446 -13.78 6.51 -1.91
N GLU A 447 -14.82 6.16 -1.15
CA GLU A 447 -16.11 6.84 -1.14
C GLU A 447 -16.28 7.56 0.19
N SER A 448 -16.59 8.85 0.15
CA SER A 448 -16.95 9.64 1.33
C SER A 448 -18.46 9.67 1.49
N GLN A 449 -18.98 9.37 2.68
CA GLN A 449 -20.42 9.46 2.93
C GLN A 449 -20.88 10.91 3.15
N ASN A 450 -19.97 11.80 3.56
CA ASN A 450 -20.24 13.21 3.79
C ASN A 450 -19.13 14.09 3.18
N GLU A 451 -19.47 15.31 2.75
CA GLU A 451 -18.53 16.28 2.16
C GLU A 451 -17.33 16.64 3.09
N ASN A 452 -17.48 16.43 4.41
CA ASN A 452 -16.47 16.76 5.42
C ASN A 452 -15.59 15.58 5.86
N GLU A 453 -15.79 14.39 5.30
CA GLU A 453 -15.03 13.19 5.68
C GLU A 453 -13.63 13.18 5.05
N ASP A 454 -12.58 12.97 5.85
CA ASP A 454 -11.20 12.93 5.35
C ASP A 454 -10.90 11.59 4.68
N LEU A 455 -10.62 11.62 3.37
CA LEU A 455 -10.43 10.41 2.56
C LEU A 455 -9.28 9.52 3.05
N GLU A 456 -8.21 10.10 3.60
CA GLU A 456 -7.14 9.34 4.23
C GLU A 456 -7.66 8.43 5.36
N ASN A 457 -8.56 8.94 6.21
CA ASN A 457 -9.15 8.17 7.31
C ASN A 457 -10.03 7.02 6.77
N VAL A 458 -10.85 7.30 5.75
CA VAL A 458 -11.64 6.26 5.06
C VAL A 458 -10.73 5.18 4.48
N GLY A 459 -9.62 5.59 3.86
CA GLY A 459 -8.63 4.68 3.30
C GLY A 459 -7.97 3.80 4.37
N PHE A 460 -7.57 4.36 5.51
CA PHE A 460 -7.01 3.58 6.60
C PHE A 460 -8.05 2.61 7.20
N GLN A 461 -9.31 3.01 7.34
CA GLN A 461 -10.38 2.10 7.75
C GLN A 461 -10.58 0.95 6.77
N TYR A 462 -10.50 1.22 5.47
CA TYR A 462 -10.57 0.17 4.43
C TYR A 462 -9.38 -0.78 4.53
N PHE A 463 -8.18 -0.26 4.72
CA PHE A 463 -6.96 -1.05 4.94
C PHE A 463 -7.09 -1.96 6.17
N ASP A 464 -7.51 -1.40 7.30
CA ASP A 464 -7.70 -2.13 8.56
C ASP A 464 -8.77 -3.21 8.41
N ARG A 465 -9.83 -2.97 7.63
CA ARG A 465 -10.87 -3.97 7.35
C ARG A 465 -10.38 -5.12 6.47
N LEU A 466 -9.49 -4.86 5.50
CA LEU A 466 -8.83 -5.93 4.75
C LEU A 466 -7.90 -6.76 5.65
N CYS A 467 -7.24 -6.12 6.61
CA CYS A 467 -6.38 -6.80 7.59
C CYS A 467 -7.22 -7.64 8.58
N SER A 468 -8.32 -7.09 9.10
CA SER A 468 -9.18 -7.79 10.07
C SER A 468 -9.85 -9.04 9.47
N LYS A 469 -10.23 -8.98 8.19
CA LYS A 469 -10.72 -10.13 7.42
C LYS A 469 -9.62 -11.10 6.94
N HIS A 470 -8.36 -10.90 7.33
CA HIS A 470 -7.20 -11.71 6.95
C HIS A 470 -6.95 -11.79 5.43
N LEU A 471 -7.49 -10.85 4.65
CA LEU A 471 -7.21 -10.70 3.22
C LEU A 471 -5.82 -10.11 2.99
N LEU A 472 -5.39 -9.23 3.89
CA LEU A 472 -4.01 -8.82 4.10
C LEU A 472 -3.51 -9.44 5.41
N HIS A 473 -2.30 -9.99 5.39
CA HIS A 473 -1.70 -10.72 6.52
C HIS A 473 -0.28 -10.24 6.81
N SER A 474 0.33 -10.79 7.88
CA SER A 474 1.70 -10.45 8.30
C SER A 474 1.90 -8.95 8.47
N CYS A 475 0.92 -8.31 9.10
CA CYS A 475 0.95 -6.88 9.35
C CYS A 475 1.92 -6.58 10.47
N SER A 476 2.81 -5.61 10.23
CA SER A 476 3.79 -5.15 11.20
C SER A 476 3.82 -3.63 11.20
N ARG A 477 3.83 -3.04 12.40
CA ARG A 477 3.86 -1.59 12.56
C ARG A 477 5.28 -1.10 12.28
N TYR A 478 5.43 -0.18 11.33
CA TYR A 478 6.69 0.45 10.96
C TYR A 478 6.53 1.97 11.06
N ASP A 479 7.01 2.52 12.17
CA ASP A 479 6.89 3.93 12.55
C ASP A 479 5.42 4.41 12.63
N VAL A 480 4.94 5.07 11.56
CA VAL A 480 3.55 5.59 11.41
C VAL A 480 2.73 4.79 10.42
N SER A 481 3.36 3.86 9.69
CA SER A 481 2.74 3.03 8.66
C SER A 481 2.58 1.59 9.16
N VAL A 482 1.65 0.84 8.58
CA VAL A 482 1.54 -0.60 8.79
C VAL A 482 1.95 -1.28 7.48
N LYS A 483 2.87 -2.23 7.59
CA LYS A 483 3.34 -3.04 6.47
C LYS A 483 2.66 -4.39 6.49
N CYS A 484 1.95 -4.75 5.42
CA CYS A 484 1.26 -6.03 5.29
C CYS A 484 1.62 -6.72 3.97
N LYS A 485 1.27 -8.00 3.86
CA LYS A 485 1.41 -8.82 2.64
C LYS A 485 0.09 -9.45 2.26
N MET A 486 -0.14 -9.66 0.98
CA MET A 486 -1.29 -10.43 0.49
C MET A 486 -0.86 -11.86 0.20
N HIS A 487 -1.65 -12.83 0.67
CA HIS A 487 -1.34 -14.23 0.42
C HIS A 487 -1.49 -14.53 -1.07
N SER A 488 -0.65 -15.40 -1.64
CA SER A 488 -0.63 -15.60 -3.09
C SER A 488 -2.00 -16.02 -3.67
N LEU A 489 -2.80 -16.77 -2.90
CA LEU A 489 -4.12 -17.24 -3.34
C LEU A 489 -5.14 -16.09 -3.38
N PHE A 490 -5.06 -15.13 -2.44
CA PHE A 490 -5.82 -13.89 -2.52
C PHE A 490 -5.35 -13.01 -3.66
N HIS A 491 -4.05 -13.01 -3.95
CA HIS A 491 -3.51 -12.32 -5.13
C HIS A 491 -4.04 -12.93 -6.44
N ASP A 492 -4.11 -14.25 -6.53
CA ASP A 492 -4.74 -14.96 -7.67
C ASP A 492 -6.23 -14.63 -7.81
N LEU A 493 -6.96 -14.56 -6.69
CA LEU A 493 -8.34 -14.10 -6.68
C LEU A 493 -8.47 -12.64 -7.11
N ALA A 494 -7.62 -11.75 -6.59
CA ALA A 494 -7.57 -10.34 -6.94
C ALA A 494 -7.32 -10.15 -8.45
N LEU A 495 -6.40 -10.92 -9.03
CA LEU A 495 -6.16 -10.95 -10.49
C LEU A 495 -7.42 -11.38 -11.26
N LEU A 496 -8.09 -12.45 -10.81
CA LEU A 496 -9.32 -12.94 -11.44
C LEU A 496 -10.42 -11.89 -11.45
N VAL A 497 -10.67 -11.23 -10.31
CA VAL A 497 -11.75 -10.23 -10.16
C VAL A 497 -11.38 -8.86 -10.76
N SER A 498 -10.10 -8.62 -11.04
CA SER A 498 -9.64 -7.38 -11.68
C SER A 498 -9.99 -7.26 -13.18
N GLN A 499 -10.61 -8.30 -13.76
CA GLN A 499 -11.11 -8.34 -15.15
C GLN A 499 -10.09 -7.91 -16.23
N ASN A 500 -8.80 -8.22 -16.04
CA ASN A 500 -7.70 -7.87 -16.96
C ASN A 500 -7.48 -6.36 -17.17
N GLU A 501 -7.86 -5.51 -16.21
CA GLU A 501 -7.49 -4.08 -16.23
C GLU A 501 -6.04 -3.85 -15.79
N PHE A 502 -5.55 -4.72 -14.91
CA PHE A 502 -4.21 -4.69 -14.34
C PHE A 502 -3.32 -5.69 -15.06
N LEU A 503 -2.15 -5.22 -15.52
CA LEU A 503 -1.18 -6.05 -16.22
C LEU A 503 0.22 -5.84 -15.66
N SER A 504 0.81 -6.93 -15.17
CA SER A 504 2.25 -7.03 -14.94
C SER A 504 2.93 -7.47 -16.24
N VAL A 505 3.76 -6.59 -16.80
CA VAL A 505 4.35 -6.77 -18.13
C VAL A 505 5.49 -7.79 -18.07
N THR A 506 5.39 -8.80 -18.92
CA THR A 506 6.38 -9.85 -19.16
C THR A 506 6.76 -9.87 -20.64
N GLN A 507 7.82 -10.61 -21.00
CA GLN A 507 8.30 -10.68 -22.40
C GLN A 507 7.21 -11.16 -23.38
N THR A 508 6.29 -12.01 -22.95
CA THR A 508 5.19 -12.52 -23.79
C THR A 508 4.16 -11.45 -24.15
N HIS A 509 4.08 -10.36 -23.38
CA HIS A 509 3.15 -9.25 -23.63
C HIS A 509 3.70 -8.22 -24.61
N LEU A 510 4.97 -8.33 -25.02
CA LEU A 510 5.54 -7.45 -26.04
C LEU A 510 4.91 -7.67 -27.43
N SER A 511 4.25 -8.82 -27.65
CA SER A 511 3.59 -9.17 -28.92
C SER A 511 2.07 -8.98 -28.93
N ASN A 512 1.38 -9.06 -27.79
CA ASN A 512 -0.08 -8.88 -27.72
C ASN A 512 -0.52 -8.43 -26.32
N ILE A 513 -1.41 -7.43 -26.26
CA ILE A 513 -1.94 -6.85 -25.02
C ILE A 513 -3.44 -6.62 -25.16
N PRO A 514 -4.27 -7.02 -24.18
CA PRO A 514 -5.69 -6.69 -24.19
C PRO A 514 -5.91 -5.17 -24.18
N ASN A 515 -6.81 -4.68 -25.03
CA ASN A 515 -7.18 -3.26 -25.08
C ASN A 515 -7.88 -2.75 -23.80
N THR A 516 -8.32 -3.68 -22.93
CA THR A 516 -8.92 -3.41 -21.62
C THR A 516 -7.90 -3.01 -20.56
N VAL A 517 -6.60 -3.17 -20.82
CA VAL A 517 -5.55 -2.84 -19.85
C VAL A 517 -5.49 -1.33 -19.63
N ARG A 518 -5.60 -0.92 -18.37
CA ARG A 518 -5.55 0.48 -17.93
C ARG A 518 -4.42 0.71 -16.91
N HIS A 519 -3.94 -0.34 -16.25
CA HIS A 519 -2.91 -0.27 -15.22
C HIS A 519 -1.73 -1.16 -15.61
N LEU A 520 -0.58 -0.54 -15.85
CA LEU A 520 0.63 -1.21 -16.32
C LEU A 520 1.72 -1.17 -15.24
N CYS A 521 2.23 -2.35 -14.90
CA CYS A 521 3.40 -2.51 -14.04
C CYS A 521 4.52 -3.17 -14.84
N PHE A 522 5.71 -2.57 -14.83
CA PHE A 522 6.92 -3.11 -15.45
C PHE A 522 7.85 -3.58 -14.32
N PRO A 523 7.78 -4.86 -13.89
CA PRO A 523 8.59 -5.38 -12.79
C PRO A 523 10.08 -5.53 -13.16
N ARG A 524 10.38 -5.61 -14.46
CA ARG A 524 11.73 -5.78 -15.04
C ARG A 524 11.97 -4.81 -16.19
N PRO A 525 11.96 -3.51 -15.89
CA PRO A 525 12.04 -2.47 -16.91
C PRO A 525 13.41 -2.44 -17.62
N ASP A 526 14.45 -3.04 -17.01
CA ASP A 526 15.78 -3.27 -17.59
C ASP A 526 15.76 -4.10 -18.88
N SER A 527 14.73 -4.93 -19.06
CA SER A 527 14.57 -5.76 -20.26
C SER A 527 13.87 -5.05 -21.43
N LEU A 528 13.43 -3.81 -21.24
CA LEU A 528 12.72 -3.04 -22.26
C LEU A 528 13.71 -2.42 -23.25
N GLY A 529 13.36 -2.48 -24.54
CA GLY A 529 14.05 -1.74 -25.59
C GLY A 529 13.85 -0.23 -25.47
N GLU A 530 14.46 0.52 -26.40
CA GLU A 530 14.36 1.99 -26.39
C GLU A 530 12.97 2.55 -26.69
N ASP A 531 12.22 1.84 -27.53
CA ASP A 531 10.94 2.30 -28.03
C ASP A 531 9.77 1.56 -27.38
N LEU A 532 8.66 2.27 -27.20
CA LEU A 532 7.42 1.67 -26.70
C LEU A 532 6.89 0.67 -27.74
N PRO A 533 6.72 -0.62 -27.44
CA PRO A 533 6.28 -1.60 -28.43
C PRO A 533 4.88 -1.28 -28.98
N LYS A 534 4.63 -1.65 -30.25
CA LYS A 534 3.38 -1.31 -30.96
C LYS A 534 2.09 -1.63 -30.17
N PRO A 535 1.93 -2.80 -29.51
CA PRO A 535 0.73 -3.09 -28.72
C PRO A 535 0.43 -2.05 -27.64
N PHE A 536 1.47 -1.48 -27.01
CA PHE A 536 1.30 -0.43 -25.99
C PHE A 536 0.96 0.93 -26.61
N GLN A 537 1.34 1.18 -27.86
CA GLN A 537 0.99 2.42 -28.57
C GLN A 537 -0.49 2.47 -28.95
N GLU A 538 -1.12 1.30 -29.09
CA GLU A 538 -2.55 1.14 -29.41
C GLU A 538 -3.44 1.26 -28.16
N LEU A 539 -2.87 1.09 -26.95
CA LEU A 539 -3.61 1.30 -25.72
C LEU A 539 -4.08 2.75 -25.58
N ASN A 540 -5.34 2.90 -25.22
CA ASN A 540 -5.95 4.18 -24.85
C ASN A 540 -6.33 4.14 -23.36
N GLY A 541 -6.48 5.30 -22.72
CA GLY A 541 -6.96 5.37 -21.34
C GLY A 541 -6.06 4.74 -20.26
N VAL A 542 -4.75 4.55 -20.48
CA VAL A 542 -3.86 4.08 -19.41
C VAL A 542 -3.82 5.09 -18.26
N ARG A 543 -4.10 4.61 -17.04
CA ARG A 543 -4.23 5.40 -15.80
C ARG A 543 -3.09 5.18 -14.82
N THR A 544 -2.40 4.04 -14.90
CA THR A 544 -1.26 3.72 -14.01
C THR A 544 -0.08 3.25 -14.81
N LEU A 545 1.09 3.78 -14.48
CA LEU A 545 2.38 3.24 -14.87
C LEU A 545 3.26 3.10 -13.63
N SER A 546 3.74 1.90 -13.36
CA SER A 546 4.81 1.67 -12.40
C SER A 546 5.98 0.99 -13.10
N PHE A 547 7.18 1.50 -12.82
CA PHE A 547 8.46 0.92 -13.19
C PHE A 547 9.15 0.32 -11.96
N SER A 548 8.37 -0.06 -10.93
CA SER A 548 8.87 -0.68 -9.72
C SER A 548 9.73 -1.88 -10.08
N ASN A 549 11.04 -1.72 -9.91
CA ASN A 549 11.98 -2.76 -10.29
C ASN A 549 12.19 -3.71 -9.12
N GLU A 550 11.73 -4.95 -9.25
CA GLU A 550 11.96 -6.02 -8.26
C GLU A 550 13.46 -6.20 -7.94
N ARG A 551 14.32 -5.98 -8.94
CA ARG A 551 15.78 -6.07 -8.82
C ARG A 551 16.41 -4.82 -8.23
N ARG A 552 15.72 -3.66 -8.24
CA ARG A 552 16.32 -2.32 -8.02
C ARG A 552 17.58 -2.07 -8.85
N VAL A 553 17.63 -2.65 -10.05
CA VAL A 553 18.62 -2.29 -11.08
C VAL A 553 18.02 -1.09 -11.80
N GLY A 554 18.72 0.02 -11.95
CA GLY A 554 18.00 1.21 -12.38
C GLY A 554 17.54 1.14 -13.83
N PHE A 555 16.28 1.54 -14.04
CA PHE A 555 15.76 1.82 -15.36
C PHE A 555 16.05 3.28 -15.71
N GLY A 556 17.00 3.51 -16.61
CA GLY A 556 17.44 4.84 -17.02
C GLY A 556 16.91 5.29 -18.38
N ASN A 557 16.01 4.54 -19.03
CA ASN A 557 15.62 4.82 -20.42
C ASN A 557 14.69 6.04 -20.55
N LEU A 558 15.30 7.23 -20.60
CA LEU A 558 14.58 8.50 -20.72
C LEU A 558 13.76 8.60 -22.01
N LYS A 559 14.18 7.96 -23.10
CA LYS A 559 13.43 7.97 -24.38
C LYS A 559 12.11 7.23 -24.22
N PHE A 560 12.15 6.04 -23.62
CA PHE A 560 10.96 5.25 -23.31
C PHE A 560 10.00 6.02 -22.40
N ILE A 561 10.51 6.59 -21.31
CA ILE A 561 9.71 7.41 -20.38
C ILE A 561 9.08 8.60 -21.11
N ARG A 562 9.85 9.33 -21.92
CA ARG A 562 9.33 10.46 -22.72
C ARG A 562 8.21 10.03 -23.67
N THR A 563 8.30 8.85 -24.27
CA THR A 563 7.26 8.30 -25.14
C THR A 563 6.01 7.97 -24.34
N CYS A 564 6.13 7.28 -23.20
CA CYS A 564 5.01 6.98 -22.30
C CYS A 564 4.29 8.25 -21.82
N LEU A 565 5.03 9.26 -21.33
CA LEU A 565 4.47 10.54 -20.88
C LEU A 565 3.78 11.33 -22.01
N SER A 566 4.11 11.04 -23.28
CA SER A 566 3.48 11.70 -24.43
C SER A 566 2.19 10.99 -24.86
N LYS A 567 2.19 9.65 -24.77
CA LYS A 567 1.08 8.80 -25.18
C LYS A 567 -0.03 8.73 -24.13
N PHE A 568 0.33 8.54 -22.86
CA PHE A 568 -0.62 8.27 -21.78
C PHE A 568 -0.97 9.55 -21.02
N GLN A 569 -1.90 10.35 -21.56
CA GLN A 569 -2.26 11.65 -20.99
C GLN A 569 -3.27 11.58 -19.83
N HIS A 570 -3.89 10.41 -19.64
CA HIS A 570 -4.88 10.13 -18.59
C HIS A 570 -4.27 9.45 -17.34
N LEU A 571 -2.94 9.52 -17.18
CA LEU A 571 -2.26 8.96 -16.03
C LEU A 571 -2.69 9.67 -14.75
N ARG A 572 -3.09 8.87 -13.76
CA ARG A 572 -3.38 9.28 -12.38
C ARG A 572 -2.27 8.87 -11.43
N PHE A 573 -1.59 7.77 -11.71
CA PHE A 573 -0.51 7.24 -10.90
C PHE A 573 0.72 6.96 -11.76
N LEU A 574 1.86 7.54 -11.37
CA LEU A 574 3.16 7.30 -11.99
C LEU A 574 4.21 7.00 -10.92
N ASP A 575 4.77 5.80 -11.01
CA ASP A 575 5.84 5.36 -10.12
C ASP A 575 7.11 5.07 -10.93
N LEU A 576 8.11 5.92 -10.71
CA LEU A 576 9.47 5.81 -11.24
C LEU A 576 10.46 5.57 -10.09
N SER A 577 10.03 4.96 -8.99
CA SER A 577 10.91 4.63 -7.87
C SER A 577 12.03 3.70 -8.30
N ASP A 578 13.19 3.80 -7.63
CA ASP A 578 14.38 2.98 -7.88
C ASP A 578 14.83 2.99 -9.35
N SER A 579 14.50 4.06 -10.09
CA SER A 579 14.95 4.27 -11.47
C SER A 579 16.33 4.94 -11.50
N GLU A 580 17.02 4.84 -12.65
CA GLU A 580 18.34 5.42 -12.87
C GLU A 580 18.26 6.72 -13.69
N ILE A 581 17.15 7.45 -13.56
CA ILE A 581 16.94 8.66 -14.35
C ILE A 581 17.78 9.83 -13.83
N SER A 582 18.54 10.45 -14.73
CA SER A 582 19.32 11.65 -14.43
C SER A 582 18.46 12.93 -14.38
N GLU A 583 17.33 12.91 -15.07
CA GLU A 583 16.37 14.02 -15.15
C GLU A 583 14.94 13.50 -15.33
N LEU A 584 13.96 14.26 -14.85
CA LEU A 584 12.56 14.04 -15.16
C LEU A 584 12.16 14.93 -16.36
N PRO A 585 11.53 14.39 -17.43
CA PRO A 585 11.19 15.19 -18.61
C PRO A 585 10.19 16.32 -18.31
N GLU A 586 10.38 17.49 -18.92
CA GLU A 586 9.48 18.67 -18.82
C GLU A 586 8.02 18.38 -19.26
N ARG A 587 7.80 17.29 -20.02
CA ARG A 587 6.46 16.85 -20.40
C ARG A 587 5.62 16.39 -19.21
N ILE A 588 6.22 16.07 -18.06
CA ILE A 588 5.48 15.67 -16.86
C ILE A 588 4.36 16.67 -16.52
N GLY A 589 4.62 17.98 -16.64
CA GLY A 589 3.63 19.02 -16.36
C GLY A 589 2.45 19.10 -17.34
N ARG A 590 2.37 18.19 -18.34
CA ARG A 590 1.19 18.03 -19.21
C ARG A 590 0.19 16.99 -18.68
N LEU A 591 0.61 16.11 -17.76
CA LEU A 591 -0.25 15.08 -17.15
C LEU A 591 -1.15 15.70 -16.07
N LYS A 592 -2.12 16.52 -16.49
CA LYS A 592 -2.94 17.30 -15.55
C LYS A 592 -3.72 16.43 -14.56
N GLN A 593 -4.09 15.22 -14.96
CA GLN A 593 -4.85 14.26 -14.15
C GLN A 593 -3.97 13.45 -13.18
N LEU A 594 -2.65 13.66 -13.18
CA LEU A 594 -1.75 12.93 -12.29
C LEU A 594 -2.01 13.33 -10.83
N ARG A 595 -2.29 12.33 -10.00
CA ARG A 595 -2.57 12.45 -8.56
C ARG A 595 -1.45 11.88 -7.70
N TYR A 596 -0.70 10.90 -8.19
CA TYR A 596 0.42 10.30 -7.48
C TYR A 596 1.68 10.26 -8.36
N LEU A 597 2.79 10.77 -7.83
CA LEU A 597 4.11 10.72 -8.46
C LEU A 597 5.16 10.27 -7.45
N SER A 598 5.76 9.10 -7.69
CA SER A 598 6.93 8.64 -6.94
C SER A 598 8.20 8.64 -7.80
N LEU A 599 9.24 9.25 -7.26
CA LEU A 599 10.62 9.25 -7.74
C LEU A 599 11.55 8.74 -6.64
N LYS A 600 11.06 7.97 -5.66
CA LYS A 600 11.87 7.53 -4.52
C LYS A 600 13.15 6.82 -4.96
N SER A 601 14.20 6.97 -4.16
CA SER A 601 15.48 6.29 -4.38
C SER A 601 16.12 6.56 -5.75
N ASN A 602 15.79 7.69 -6.42
CA ASN A 602 16.48 8.10 -7.64
C ASN A 602 17.77 8.84 -7.28
N ASP A 603 18.87 8.09 -7.15
CA ASP A 603 20.15 8.65 -6.71
C ASP A 603 20.87 9.50 -7.77
N TYR A 604 20.38 9.53 -9.01
CA TYR A 604 21.00 10.28 -10.11
C TYR A 604 20.32 11.62 -10.41
N ILE A 605 19.10 11.83 -9.89
CA ILE A 605 18.33 13.04 -10.18
C ILE A 605 18.91 14.23 -9.42
N LYS A 606 19.40 15.23 -10.16
CA LYS A 606 20.01 16.44 -9.57
C LYS A 606 19.01 17.58 -9.42
N ARG A 607 18.01 17.64 -10.31
CA ARG A 607 17.00 18.71 -10.39
C ARG A 607 15.69 18.15 -10.89
N LEU A 608 14.59 18.72 -10.41
CA LEU A 608 13.25 18.48 -10.93
C LEU A 608 12.86 19.63 -11.88
N PRO A 609 12.15 19.35 -12.99
CA PRO A 609 11.66 20.38 -13.89
C PRO A 609 10.61 21.23 -13.18
N ASN A 610 10.63 22.56 -13.37
CA ASN A 610 9.62 23.44 -12.75
C ASN A 610 8.20 23.18 -13.28
N SER A 611 8.05 22.50 -14.43
CA SER A 611 6.76 22.07 -14.94
C SER A 611 6.02 21.09 -14.01
N ILE A 612 6.70 20.42 -13.07
CA ILE A 612 6.07 19.57 -12.05
C ILE A 612 5.06 20.36 -11.20
N CYS A 613 5.32 21.65 -10.95
CA CYS A 613 4.40 22.53 -10.21
C CYS A 613 3.12 22.89 -10.98
N LYS A 614 2.99 22.45 -12.25
CA LYS A 614 1.74 22.59 -13.02
C LYS A 614 0.73 21.48 -12.70
N LEU A 615 1.17 20.42 -12.02
CA LEU A 615 0.37 19.28 -11.58
C LEU A 615 -0.44 19.67 -10.34
N ARG A 616 -1.55 20.37 -10.57
CA ARG A 616 -2.38 20.92 -9.47
C ARG A 616 -3.23 19.88 -8.78
N SER A 617 -3.60 18.83 -9.52
CA SER A 617 -4.35 17.68 -9.01
C SER A 617 -3.46 16.65 -8.31
N LEU A 618 -2.15 16.90 -8.19
CA LEU A 618 -1.24 15.97 -7.54
C LEU A 618 -1.49 15.97 -6.03
N GLU A 619 -1.83 14.81 -5.50
CA GLU A 619 -2.11 14.53 -4.09
C GLU A 619 -0.88 13.95 -3.36
N ALA A 620 -0.04 13.18 -4.05
CA ALA A 620 1.17 12.60 -3.47
C ALA A 620 2.41 12.87 -4.35
N LEU A 621 3.45 13.45 -3.75
CA LEU A 621 4.77 13.65 -4.36
C LEU A 621 5.86 13.04 -3.48
N LEU A 622 6.48 11.97 -3.97
CA LEU A 622 7.48 11.23 -3.20
C LEU A 622 8.83 11.32 -3.89
N ILE A 623 9.72 12.11 -3.31
CA ILE A 623 11.11 12.35 -3.76
C ILE A 623 12.10 12.04 -2.64
N GLY A 624 11.71 11.12 -1.75
CA GLY A 624 12.54 10.59 -0.66
C GLY A 624 13.69 9.72 -1.18
N ARG A 625 14.80 9.72 -0.44
CA ARG A 625 16.06 9.02 -0.79
C ARG A 625 16.69 9.48 -2.10
N CYS A 626 16.29 10.62 -2.66
CA CYS A 626 16.93 11.24 -3.83
C CYS A 626 18.17 12.04 -3.42
N LYS A 627 19.25 11.37 -3.01
CA LYS A 627 20.38 12.01 -2.29
C LYS A 627 21.13 13.08 -3.10
N LYS A 628 21.04 13.06 -4.44
CA LYS A 628 21.70 14.07 -5.31
C LYS A 628 20.81 15.26 -5.65
N LEU A 629 19.55 15.29 -5.20
CA LEU A 629 18.62 16.37 -5.51
C LEU A 629 19.09 17.68 -4.86
N GLN A 630 19.45 18.67 -5.69
CA GLN A 630 20.07 19.91 -5.21
C GLN A 630 19.05 20.86 -4.57
N LYS A 631 17.88 21.01 -5.20
CA LYS A 631 16.84 21.96 -4.81
C LYS A 631 15.45 21.42 -5.15
N LEU A 632 14.48 21.77 -4.33
CA LEU A 632 13.07 21.61 -4.62
C LEU A 632 12.62 22.58 -5.73
N PRO A 633 11.55 22.24 -6.47
CA PRO A 633 10.95 23.14 -7.46
C PRO A 633 10.52 24.48 -6.83
N LYS A 634 10.74 25.60 -7.54
CA LYS A 634 10.52 26.95 -6.99
C LYS A 634 9.06 27.28 -6.66
N ASP A 635 8.13 26.67 -7.38
CA ASP A 635 6.70 27.00 -7.33
C ASP A 635 5.88 25.91 -6.63
N LEU A 636 6.47 25.18 -5.68
CA LEU A 636 5.81 24.04 -5.00
C LEU A 636 4.46 24.41 -4.38
N LYS A 637 4.31 25.65 -3.89
CA LYS A 637 3.05 26.21 -3.38
C LYS A 637 1.87 26.19 -4.37
N GLN A 638 2.13 26.04 -5.68
CA GLN A 638 1.09 25.95 -6.70
C GLN A 638 0.43 24.56 -6.76
N MET A 639 0.98 23.56 -6.06
CA MET A 639 0.45 22.20 -5.98
C MET A 639 -0.62 22.15 -4.89
N VAL A 640 -1.75 22.79 -5.18
CA VAL A 640 -2.81 23.10 -4.19
C VAL A 640 -3.51 21.86 -3.61
N SER A 641 -3.52 20.73 -4.33
CA SER A 641 -4.13 19.48 -3.86
C SER A 641 -3.15 18.55 -3.15
N LEU A 642 -1.89 18.96 -2.94
CA LEU A 642 -0.86 18.09 -2.37
C LEU A 642 -1.15 17.77 -0.90
N ARG A 643 -1.25 16.47 -0.60
CA ARG A 643 -1.63 15.87 0.70
C ARG A 643 -0.50 15.03 1.30
N TYR A 644 0.30 14.34 0.50
CA TYR A 644 1.48 13.60 0.95
C TYR A 644 2.75 14.07 0.24
N LEU A 645 3.73 14.52 1.02
CA LEU A 645 5.02 14.96 0.55
C LEU A 645 6.14 14.21 1.29
N TRP A 646 6.97 13.49 0.55
CA TRP A 646 8.21 12.89 1.07
C TRP A 646 9.41 13.50 0.36
N ILE A 647 10.29 14.19 1.09
CA ILE A 647 11.44 14.90 0.53
C ILE A 647 12.79 14.39 1.04
N THR A 648 13.75 14.40 0.12
CA THR A 648 15.18 14.43 0.37
C THR A 648 15.78 15.54 -0.48
N THR A 649 16.60 16.42 0.09
CA THR A 649 17.19 17.56 -0.63
C THR A 649 18.53 17.96 -0.02
N LYS A 650 19.41 18.54 -0.84
CA LYS A 650 20.69 19.13 -0.42
C LYS A 650 20.59 20.61 -0.01
N GLN A 651 19.38 21.17 0.05
CA GLN A 651 19.19 22.54 0.53
C GLN A 651 19.52 22.67 2.01
N THR A 652 20.11 23.80 2.38
CA THR A 652 20.38 24.16 3.77
C THR A 652 19.14 24.66 4.51
N SER A 653 18.19 25.24 3.77
CA SER A 653 16.87 25.62 4.29
C SER A 653 15.75 25.30 3.30
N LEU A 654 14.59 24.91 3.84
CA LEU A 654 13.38 24.75 3.04
C LEU A 654 12.71 26.12 2.84
N PRO A 655 12.18 26.45 1.65
CA PRO A 655 11.55 27.75 1.44
C PRO A 655 10.19 27.85 2.14
N THR A 656 9.95 28.93 2.90
CA THR A 656 8.64 29.24 3.52
C THR A 656 7.53 29.32 2.47
N ASP A 657 7.83 29.96 1.34
CA ASP A 657 6.91 30.13 0.21
C ASP A 657 6.81 28.89 -0.70
N ALA A 658 7.34 27.76 -0.23
CA ALA A 658 7.17 26.44 -0.82
C ALA A 658 6.46 25.52 0.19
N VAL A 659 7.21 24.81 1.03
CA VAL A 659 6.67 23.72 1.88
C VAL A 659 5.72 24.27 2.95
N GLY A 660 6.05 25.39 3.60
CA GLY A 660 5.24 25.97 4.68
C GLY A 660 3.86 26.50 4.26
N SER A 661 3.58 26.56 2.96
CA SER A 661 2.34 27.12 2.39
C SER A 661 1.37 26.07 1.82
N LEU A 662 1.68 24.78 1.96
CA LEU A 662 0.88 23.66 1.43
C LEU A 662 -0.34 23.36 2.31
N LYS A 663 -1.45 24.06 2.05
CA LYS A 663 -2.66 24.04 2.90
C LYS A 663 -3.34 22.67 3.03
N CYS A 664 -3.25 21.82 2.01
CA CYS A 664 -3.90 20.51 2.00
C CYS A 664 -3.01 19.38 2.56
N LEU A 665 -1.75 19.67 2.90
CA LEU A 665 -0.79 18.65 3.31
C LEU A 665 -1.26 17.95 4.59
N ARG A 666 -1.31 16.61 4.57
CA ARG A 666 -1.63 15.71 5.69
C ARG A 666 -0.40 14.99 6.22
N VAL A 667 0.49 14.55 5.33
CA VAL A 667 1.66 13.75 5.65
C VAL A 667 2.92 14.42 5.09
N LEU A 668 3.90 14.69 5.95
CA LEU A 668 5.18 15.26 5.58
C LEU A 668 6.33 14.39 6.10
N PHE A 669 7.10 13.83 5.18
CA PHE A 669 8.32 13.06 5.48
C PHE A 669 9.53 13.86 5.00
N ILE A 670 10.45 14.17 5.90
CA ILE A 670 11.73 14.82 5.62
C ILE A 670 12.82 13.82 5.98
N THR A 671 13.44 13.17 4.99
CA THR A 671 14.43 12.11 5.25
C THR A 671 15.72 12.35 4.50
N ASP A 672 16.84 11.98 5.12
CA ASP A 672 18.17 12.01 4.49
C ASP A 672 18.58 13.40 3.97
N CYS A 673 18.06 14.47 4.58
CA CYS A 673 18.42 15.85 4.26
C CYS A 673 19.68 16.25 5.03
N GLU A 674 20.83 15.72 4.61
CA GLU A 674 22.11 15.84 5.32
C GLU A 674 22.58 17.28 5.53
N ASN A 675 22.21 18.21 4.64
CA ASN A 675 22.62 19.62 4.71
C ASN A 675 21.58 20.53 5.37
N LEU A 676 20.39 20.01 5.72
CA LEU A 676 19.30 20.85 6.20
C LEU A 676 19.62 21.38 7.59
N GLU A 677 19.88 22.68 7.68
CA GLU A 677 20.22 23.40 8.92
C GLU A 677 18.96 23.93 9.60
N SER A 678 18.01 24.46 8.81
CA SER A 678 16.80 25.09 9.34
C SER A 678 15.53 24.78 8.55
N TRP A 679 14.42 24.69 9.28
CA TRP A 679 13.07 24.66 8.74
C TRP A 679 12.54 26.10 8.58
N PRO A 680 11.68 26.41 7.60
CA PRO A 680 10.98 27.69 7.54
C PRO A 680 10.25 28.04 8.85
N GLU A 681 10.46 29.27 9.34
CA GLU A 681 9.93 29.75 10.62
C GLU A 681 8.40 29.79 10.66
N ASP A 682 7.75 30.09 9.54
CA ASP A 682 6.29 30.09 9.40
C ASP A 682 5.81 28.86 8.61
N ILE A 683 5.24 27.91 9.34
CA ILE A 683 4.53 26.75 8.78
C ILE A 683 3.04 26.76 9.13
N THR A 684 2.49 27.89 9.58
CA THR A 684 1.06 28.01 9.95
C THR A 684 0.11 27.76 8.77
N GLY A 685 0.62 27.77 7.54
CA GLY A 685 -0.10 27.34 6.35
C GLY A 685 -0.45 25.85 6.35
N LEU A 686 0.29 25.00 7.07
CA LEU A 686 0.12 23.54 7.16
C LEU A 686 -1.01 23.12 8.11
N LYS A 687 -2.16 23.81 8.04
CA LYS A 687 -3.26 23.67 9.01
C LYS A 687 -3.84 22.25 9.14
N ASN A 688 -3.68 21.44 8.10
CA ASN A 688 -4.20 20.08 8.06
C ASN A 688 -3.12 19.00 8.22
N LEU A 689 -1.87 19.37 8.55
CA LEU A 689 -0.79 18.40 8.70
C LEU A 689 -1.07 17.51 9.92
N LYS A 690 -1.24 16.21 9.68
CA LYS A 690 -1.51 15.17 10.67
C LYS A 690 -0.25 14.43 11.10
N THR A 691 0.59 14.06 10.14
CA THR A 691 1.77 13.25 10.39
C THR A 691 3.03 13.95 9.92
N LEU A 692 4.00 14.08 10.83
CA LEU A 692 5.33 14.58 10.56
C LEU A 692 6.39 13.54 10.91
N VAL A 693 7.22 13.21 9.92
CA VAL A 693 8.36 12.30 10.07
C VAL A 693 9.64 13.01 9.66
N ILE A 694 10.63 13.05 10.54
CA ILE A 694 11.96 13.62 10.28
C ILE A 694 13.02 12.53 10.53
N ARG A 695 13.83 12.21 9.53
CA ARG A 695 14.86 11.16 9.66
C ARG A 695 16.20 11.56 9.08
N ASN A 696 17.27 11.18 9.75
CA ASN A 696 18.63 11.28 9.21
C ASN A 696 18.95 12.72 8.70
N CYS A 697 18.52 13.73 9.45
CA CYS A 697 18.76 15.15 9.15
C CYS A 697 19.83 15.66 10.12
N GLN A 698 21.10 15.45 9.79
CA GLN A 698 22.19 15.55 10.77
C GLN A 698 22.56 16.98 11.15
N GLN A 699 22.28 17.96 10.29
CA GLN A 699 22.57 19.37 10.52
C GLN A 699 21.37 20.15 11.05
N LEU A 700 20.20 19.51 11.21
CA LEU A 700 18.99 20.21 11.64
C LEU A 700 19.10 20.51 13.14
N ASP A 701 19.17 21.80 13.48
CA ASP A 701 19.43 22.23 14.85
C ASP A 701 18.16 22.41 15.69
N SER A 702 17.05 22.87 15.08
CA SER A 702 15.78 23.13 15.78
C SER A 702 14.54 22.94 14.89
N LEU A 703 13.39 22.78 15.53
CA LEU A 703 12.06 22.82 14.88
C LEU A 703 11.48 24.24 14.94
N PRO A 704 10.62 24.65 13.98
CA PRO A 704 10.07 26.00 13.94
C PRO A 704 9.03 26.20 15.05
N GLU A 705 9.05 27.35 15.73
CA GLU A 705 8.08 27.64 16.81
C GLU A 705 6.63 27.60 16.34
N SER A 706 6.39 27.96 15.08
CA SER A 706 5.03 27.94 14.49
C SER A 706 4.41 26.55 14.41
N MET A 707 5.21 25.48 14.60
CA MET A 707 4.71 24.11 14.75
C MET A 707 3.68 23.98 15.89
N LYS A 708 3.83 24.78 16.96
CA LYS A 708 2.87 24.81 18.10
C LYS A 708 1.44 25.19 17.68
N PHE A 709 1.28 25.86 16.53
CA PHE A 709 0.00 26.35 16.01
C PHE A 709 -0.59 25.46 14.90
N LEU A 710 -0.09 24.23 14.71
CA LEU A 710 -0.70 23.27 13.81
C LEU A 710 -1.86 22.58 14.54
N PRO A 711 -3.13 22.77 14.14
CA PRO A 711 -4.26 22.26 14.93
C PRO A 711 -4.54 20.77 14.70
N ALA A 712 -4.12 20.22 13.56
CA ALA A 712 -4.45 18.86 13.13
C ALA A 712 -3.32 17.84 13.36
N LEU A 713 -2.21 18.21 13.99
CA LEU A 713 -1.06 17.33 14.13
C LEU A 713 -1.34 16.20 15.14
N GLU A 714 -1.20 14.96 14.71
CA GLU A 714 -1.55 13.75 15.46
C GLU A 714 -0.31 12.87 15.70
N SER A 715 0.65 12.85 14.77
CA SER A 715 1.84 12.00 14.88
C SER A 715 3.14 12.72 14.56
N VAL A 716 4.14 12.55 15.43
CA VAL A 716 5.49 13.08 15.28
C VAL A 716 6.50 11.95 15.49
N VAL A 717 7.32 11.69 14.46
CA VAL A 717 8.42 10.72 14.51
C VAL A 717 9.72 11.39 14.12
N ILE A 718 10.70 11.36 15.01
CA ILE A 718 12.02 11.93 14.80
C ILE A 718 13.06 10.84 15.05
N THR A 719 13.92 10.59 14.06
CA THR A 719 14.90 9.51 14.11
C THR A 719 16.25 9.95 13.54
N ASP A 720 17.35 9.59 14.21
CA ASP A 720 18.72 9.84 13.70
C ASP A 720 19.01 11.31 13.35
N CYS A 721 18.56 12.26 14.17
CA CYS A 721 18.85 13.68 13.98
C CYS A 721 19.84 14.13 15.06
N THR A 722 21.14 14.10 14.77
CA THR A 722 22.16 14.19 15.83
C THR A 722 22.26 15.54 16.51
N ARG A 723 22.01 16.65 15.79
CA ARG A 723 22.12 18.02 16.33
C ARG A 723 20.80 18.60 16.81
N LEU A 724 19.71 17.91 16.55
CA LEU A 724 18.37 18.45 16.79
C LEU A 724 18.13 18.62 18.29
N LYS A 725 17.90 19.86 18.67
CA LYS A 725 17.48 20.26 20.01
C LYS A 725 15.99 20.51 20.01
N LEU A 726 15.31 19.94 21.00
CA LEU A 726 13.86 20.12 21.22
C LEU A 726 13.61 21.00 22.45
N GLU A 727 14.39 22.07 22.58
CA GLU A 727 14.28 23.02 23.68
C GLU A 727 12.97 23.80 23.61
N GLU A 728 12.44 24.14 24.79
CA GLU A 728 11.27 25.00 24.87
C GLU A 728 11.67 26.47 24.71
N GLY A 729 11.17 27.11 23.64
CA GLY A 729 11.36 28.55 23.41
C GLY A 729 10.86 29.42 24.57
N LYS A 730 11.38 30.65 24.68
CA LYS A 730 11.03 31.61 25.74
C LYS A 730 9.59 32.11 25.59
N GLY A 731 8.62 31.33 26.11
CA GLY A 731 7.21 31.71 26.15
C GLY A 731 6.32 30.52 26.47
N VAL A 732 5.46 30.67 27.48
CA VAL A 732 4.42 29.69 27.84
C VAL A 732 3.33 29.73 26.76
N CYS A 733 3.54 28.98 25.68
CA CYS A 733 2.55 28.84 24.61
C CYS A 733 1.95 27.43 24.65
N VAL A 734 0.62 27.35 24.66
CA VAL A 734 -0.12 26.09 24.61
C VAL A 734 -0.16 25.60 23.17
N THR A 735 0.14 24.32 22.95
CA THR A 735 0.04 23.69 21.63
C THR A 735 -1.41 23.55 21.19
N GLN A 736 -1.68 23.81 19.92
CA GLN A 736 -3.03 23.67 19.33
C GLN A 736 -3.36 22.24 18.89
N PHE A 737 -2.35 21.38 18.76
CA PHE A 737 -2.53 19.97 18.40
C PHE A 737 -2.77 19.05 19.60
N ARG A 738 -3.25 17.84 19.29
CA ARG A 738 -3.43 16.71 20.20
C ARG A 738 -2.73 15.48 19.60
N LEU A 739 -1.54 15.17 20.09
CA LEU A 739 -0.74 14.05 19.58
C LEU A 739 -1.30 12.71 20.07
N GLU A 740 -1.34 11.75 19.17
CA GLU A 740 -1.63 10.34 19.43
C GLU A 740 -0.36 9.48 19.42
N ASN A 741 0.66 9.87 18.64
CA ASN A 741 1.88 9.07 18.48
C ASN A 741 3.14 9.95 18.49
N LEU A 742 4.01 9.74 19.47
CA LEU A 742 5.31 10.40 19.61
C LEU A 742 6.44 9.38 19.62
N GLN A 743 7.36 9.47 18.66
CA GLN A 743 8.54 8.59 18.60
C GLN A 743 9.82 9.41 18.46
N LEU A 744 10.72 9.26 19.43
CA LEU A 744 12.03 9.90 19.47
C LEU A 744 13.12 8.82 19.54
N VAL A 745 13.92 8.70 18.48
CA VAL A 745 14.85 7.59 18.32
C VAL A 745 16.24 8.10 17.93
N ARG A 746 17.28 7.67 18.66
CA ARG A 746 18.69 8.01 18.39
C ARG A 746 18.91 9.52 18.29
N LEU A 747 18.52 10.25 19.33
CA LEU A 747 18.69 11.70 19.46
C LEU A 747 19.71 12.03 20.57
N PRO A 748 21.02 12.15 20.25
CA PRO A 748 22.06 12.39 21.25
C PRO A 748 22.05 13.81 21.82
N SER A 749 21.56 14.82 21.09
CA SER A 749 21.41 16.19 21.60
C SER A 749 20.18 16.38 22.50
N LEU A 750 19.34 15.37 22.65
CA LEU A 750 18.18 15.42 23.53
C LEU A 750 18.62 15.20 24.98
N VAL A 751 18.68 16.28 25.74
CA VAL A 751 19.04 16.28 27.18
C VAL A 751 17.79 16.24 28.05
N ASP A 752 16.79 17.05 27.71
CA ASP A 752 15.54 17.17 28.46
C ASP A 752 14.36 16.62 27.65
N PHE A 753 13.34 16.10 28.33
CA PHE A 753 12.14 15.61 27.64
C PHE A 753 11.35 16.81 27.08
N PRO A 754 10.94 16.80 25.80
CA PRO A 754 10.30 17.94 25.16
C PRO A 754 8.83 18.07 25.60
N GLN A 755 8.59 18.58 26.81
CA GLN A 755 7.26 18.68 27.41
C GLN A 755 6.27 19.47 26.54
N TRP A 756 6.75 20.48 25.81
CA TRP A 756 5.90 21.28 24.93
C TRP A 756 5.21 20.43 23.85
N LEU A 757 5.76 19.29 23.42
CA LEU A 757 5.11 18.40 22.44
C LEU A 757 3.88 17.67 23.00
N ILE A 758 3.76 17.55 24.32
CA ILE A 758 2.73 16.71 24.96
C ILE A 758 1.77 17.50 25.84
N ARG A 759 1.98 18.82 26.03
CA ARG A 759 1.20 19.65 26.96
C ARG A 759 -0.32 19.56 26.81
N ASN A 760 -0.83 19.43 25.58
CA ASN A 760 -2.27 19.31 25.29
C ASN A 760 -2.67 17.90 24.82
N SER A 761 -1.76 16.94 24.91
CA SER A 761 -1.90 15.60 24.30
C SER A 761 -2.14 14.49 25.32
N THR A 762 -2.17 14.80 26.63
CA THR A 762 -2.20 13.82 27.73
C THR A 762 -3.34 12.79 27.64
N SER A 763 -4.51 13.19 27.14
CA SER A 763 -5.68 12.31 26.98
C SER A 763 -5.79 11.63 25.60
N SER A 764 -4.92 12.00 24.65
CA SER A 764 -4.96 11.52 23.27
C SER A 764 -3.76 10.64 22.90
N LEU A 765 -2.65 10.75 23.63
CA LEU A 765 -1.43 9.96 23.41
C LEU A 765 -1.70 8.46 23.59
N GLN A 766 -1.51 7.71 22.51
CA GLN A 766 -1.61 6.25 22.47
C GLN A 766 -0.25 5.59 22.38
N VAL A 767 0.73 6.22 21.72
CA VAL A 767 2.05 5.62 21.49
C VAL A 767 3.15 6.60 21.90
N ILE A 768 4.04 6.15 22.78
CA ILE A 768 5.29 6.84 23.12
C ILE A 768 6.45 5.87 22.94
N LYS A 769 7.40 6.24 22.08
CA LYS A 769 8.59 5.43 21.80
C LYS A 769 9.86 6.25 21.97
N LEU A 770 10.64 5.93 22.99
CA LEU A 770 11.95 6.53 23.26
C LEU A 770 13.03 5.47 23.12
N MET A 771 13.87 5.57 22.09
CA MET A 771 14.91 4.57 21.87
C MET A 771 16.27 5.20 21.65
N HIS A 772 17.29 4.73 22.37
CA HIS A 772 18.68 5.13 22.19
C HIS A 772 18.92 6.66 22.31
N CYS A 773 18.17 7.33 23.19
CA CYS A 773 18.39 8.73 23.56
C CYS A 773 19.29 8.79 24.79
N ASN A 774 20.60 8.70 24.56
CA ASN A 774 21.57 8.40 25.63
C ASN A 774 21.72 9.48 26.70
N ASN A 775 21.44 10.74 26.33
CA ASN A 775 21.65 11.91 27.20
C ASN A 775 20.36 12.43 27.85
N LEU A 776 19.22 11.78 27.58
CA LEU A 776 17.91 12.18 28.08
C LEU A 776 17.83 11.90 29.58
N LYS A 777 17.75 12.96 30.39
CA LYS A 777 17.65 12.91 31.86
C LYS A 777 16.20 12.74 32.31
N GLU A 778 16.05 12.24 33.52
CA GLU A 778 14.76 12.03 34.19
C GLU A 778 14.18 13.30 34.80
N ASP A 779 15.00 14.32 35.06
CA ASP A 779 14.69 15.49 35.90
C ASP A 779 13.46 16.33 35.45
N ASP A 780 12.90 16.08 34.26
CA ASP A 780 11.69 16.71 33.70
C ASP A 780 10.73 15.71 33.01
N PHE A 781 10.83 14.41 33.32
CA PHE A 781 9.91 13.41 32.77
C PHE A 781 8.50 13.62 33.35
N PRO A 782 7.41 13.51 32.55
CA PRO A 782 6.10 13.98 33.02
C PRO A 782 5.49 13.05 34.09
N ASP A 783 5.18 13.59 35.27
CA ASP A 783 4.58 12.82 36.39
C ASP A 783 3.29 12.07 35.99
N TRP A 784 2.50 12.63 35.06
CA TRP A 784 1.23 12.04 34.62
C TRP A 784 1.38 10.75 33.81
N LEU A 785 2.57 10.44 33.29
CA LEU A 785 2.84 9.18 32.58
C LEU A 785 2.70 7.96 33.52
N HIS A 786 2.71 8.19 34.84
CA HIS A 786 2.41 7.19 35.87
C HIS A 786 0.90 6.93 36.05
N ASP A 787 0.05 7.93 35.81
CA ASP A 787 -1.40 7.88 36.07
C ASP A 787 -2.23 7.56 34.81
N ASN A 788 -1.73 7.90 33.61
CA ASN A 788 -2.35 7.58 32.32
C ASN A 788 -1.28 7.01 31.36
N ILE A 789 -1.02 5.71 31.48
CA ILE A 789 -0.07 5.01 30.63
C ILE A 789 -0.63 4.95 29.20
N PRO A 790 0.10 5.42 28.17
CA PRO A 790 -0.33 5.29 26.79
C PRO A 790 -0.46 3.80 26.41
N LEU A 791 -1.33 3.50 25.43
CA LEU A 791 -1.56 2.14 24.92
C LEU A 791 -0.26 1.38 24.58
N GLU A 792 0.78 2.07 24.11
CA GLU A 792 2.10 1.53 23.81
C GLU A 792 3.21 2.46 24.32
N LEU A 793 3.87 2.09 25.43
CA LEU A 793 5.07 2.76 25.94
C LEU A 793 6.31 1.89 25.70
N GLN A 794 7.23 2.35 24.86
CA GLN A 794 8.50 1.67 24.59
C GLN A 794 9.68 2.56 24.93
N ILE A 795 10.43 2.19 25.97
CA ILE A 795 11.66 2.86 26.37
C ILE A 795 12.81 1.86 26.32
N LYS A 796 13.80 2.09 25.44
CA LYS A 796 14.91 1.15 25.23
C LYS A 796 16.22 1.88 24.97
N GLY A 797 17.26 1.54 25.74
CA GLY A 797 18.60 2.10 25.51
C GLY A 797 18.72 3.58 25.90
N CYS A 798 17.96 4.04 26.89
CA CYS A 798 18.08 5.38 27.49
C CYS A 798 18.60 5.22 28.93
N PRO A 799 19.93 5.15 29.14
CA PRO A 799 20.52 4.74 30.42
C PRO A 799 20.35 5.75 31.57
N LEU A 800 20.06 7.02 31.24
CA LEU A 800 19.85 8.09 32.22
C LEU A 800 18.38 8.26 32.64
N LEU A 801 17.45 7.51 32.04
CA LEU A 801 16.07 7.42 32.49
C LEU A 801 15.96 6.26 33.49
N ASN A 802 15.88 6.56 34.78
CA ASN A 802 15.78 5.53 35.82
C ASN A 802 14.31 5.27 36.19
N LEU A 803 13.54 4.82 35.20
CA LEU A 803 12.16 4.35 35.43
C LEU A 803 12.19 3.03 36.22
N ASN A 804 12.42 3.13 37.53
CA ASN A 804 12.39 1.99 38.41
C ASN A 804 10.96 1.43 38.47
N ASN A 805 10.84 0.16 38.06
CA ASN A 805 9.72 -0.75 38.29
C ASN A 805 8.38 -0.40 37.61
N HIS A 806 8.16 -1.02 36.46
CA HIS A 806 6.96 -1.74 36.00
C HIS A 806 6.83 -1.59 34.47
N HIS A 807 6.32 -2.64 33.81
CA HIS A 807 6.12 -2.76 32.37
C HIS A 807 7.31 -3.29 31.55
N ARG A 808 7.67 -4.56 31.84
CA ARG A 808 8.08 -5.51 30.80
C ARG A 808 6.82 -6.15 30.19
N GLN A 809 6.51 -5.85 28.94
CA GLN A 809 6.09 -6.81 27.91
C GLN A 809 6.21 -6.18 26.53
#